data_AF-K0V6T5-F1
#
_entry.id   AF-K0V6T5-F1
#
_cell.length_a   1.000
_cell.length_b   1.000
_cell.length_c   1.000
_cell.angle_alpha   90.00
_cell.angle_beta   90.00
_cell.angle_gamma   90.00
#
_symmetry.space_group_name_H-M   'P 1'
#
loop_
_entity.id
_entity.type
_entity.pdbx_description
1 polymer ?
#
loop_
_entity_poly.entity_id
_entity_poly.type
_entity_poly.pdbx_seq_one_letter_code
_entity_poly.pdbx_strand_id
1 'polypeptide(L)'
;HDEPLQVLGSSPWGVRDSIPLTPPETIRALDSVQRLFAAGRPSAGLADTLARQGISYVVLRNDLDPDVSRSARPVLVHRAIEGSPGLSKVAEFGDSAGPGTLEGFVADSGLRPRYPAVEIYRVDAGGTNPAAPYLVDTDEMNRVAGAPEALLRLDERRRLAGQQPLGPMLLAADAERAGLPVQPDGSAGVIVTDTPTAREVDYGRVDDHASAIRTPDDARHTHNRVPDYPAEGAAPVYGKWNGGRVSVSSSAADSTALPNVAPATGPAAAIDSDGSTSWVSNALQAAVGQWLQVDFDHPVTNATLTITPSATAVGAQVRRIEVATATGTSSLRFDTPGQQLTIPLPVGETPWVRVTAVATNDGSAGVQFGITDLSVTQYDASGFAHPINLRHTVEVPAPPADSVVAQWDLGTELLGRPGCVDSPAGVRCAASLALASEEPVNMSRTLTVPTPTEVEPTVWIRPRQGPKLADLVAQPGTTRASGDADPIDVLGSAFAATDGDPRTSWTAPQRVVQFKAPPTLTLKLPAPTEVGALRIDPGTGQPPAHPTLVAIDLGDGPQTTRLSGNGEPQTARLKPRVTDTITVSLLGWNDIIDRTSLGFDQLKPPGLAELTVLDIHGKPVAAADSAANRKRTVALPCGQGPIIGVAGQFIQTSVHTTVGALLDGDPIAAQPCRPGPVALPAGQQELLVSPGGAFVVDGVVLNTPKAAQLRTATTTPVDTPVWSPDRRQVQVPVSDKARALAVPESVNPGWIAHTADGTALTPVKINGWQQGWVIPAGESGPVTLTFPSNRPYRIGLIGGLALLPVLALLALWPARRRGPDLEPVRPWQPATPVVGAAVLAVGTAISGLPGLLVAVATLGVRYLLRNHDAWQERLTVAVAAGGLTLAGAALSQYPWRSVDGYVGHSPWVQLAALLSVTFVAASTISFARTSEHTDPK
;
A
#
# COMPACT_ATOMS: atom_id res chain seq x y z
N HIS A 1 6.42 -15.38 -13.08
CA HIS A 1 7.30 -15.06 -14.21
C HIS A 1 8.67 -14.85 -13.61
N ASP A 2 9.67 -15.61 -14.06
CA ASP A 2 11.03 -15.50 -13.54
C ASP A 2 11.73 -14.30 -14.18
N GLU A 3 12.71 -13.74 -13.48
CA GLU A 3 13.48 -12.59 -13.95
C GLU A 3 14.54 -12.99 -15.00
N PRO A 4 14.80 -12.20 -16.06
CA PRO A 4 15.87 -12.49 -17.02
C PRO A 4 17.25 -12.65 -16.37
N LEU A 5 17.52 -11.88 -15.30
CA LEU A 5 18.76 -11.99 -14.52
C LEU A 5 18.92 -13.34 -13.82
N GLN A 6 17.83 -14.08 -13.56
CA GLN A 6 17.91 -15.43 -13.00
C GLN A 6 18.60 -16.42 -13.94
N VAL A 7 18.43 -16.25 -15.25
CA VAL A 7 18.97 -17.15 -16.27
C VAL A 7 20.30 -16.64 -16.82
N LEU A 8 20.43 -15.32 -17.00
CA LEU A 8 21.56 -14.68 -17.68
C LEU A 8 22.64 -14.17 -16.72
N GLY A 9 22.29 -13.91 -15.46
CA GLY A 9 23.18 -13.32 -14.47
C GLY A 9 24.25 -14.29 -13.97
N SER A 10 25.48 -13.79 -13.81
CA SER A 10 26.59 -14.52 -13.17
C SER A 10 26.99 -13.94 -11.81
N SER A 11 26.33 -12.87 -11.37
CA SER A 11 26.52 -12.19 -10.09
C SER A 11 25.30 -12.36 -9.17
N PRO A 12 25.45 -12.14 -7.85
CA PRO A 12 24.31 -12.05 -6.95
C PRO A 12 23.34 -10.95 -7.40
N TRP A 13 22.05 -11.24 -7.26
CA TRP A 13 20.95 -10.31 -7.56
C TRP A 13 19.79 -10.62 -6.62
N GLY A 14 18.85 -9.68 -6.52
CA GLY A 14 17.61 -9.86 -5.76
C GLY A 14 16.51 -9.01 -6.35
N VAL A 15 15.27 -9.40 -6.11
CA VAL A 15 14.06 -8.68 -6.55
C VAL A 15 12.98 -8.84 -5.49
N ARG A 16 12.12 -7.84 -5.36
CA ARG A 16 10.83 -7.99 -4.69
C ARG A 16 9.79 -8.41 -5.73
N ASP A 17 9.57 -9.71 -5.86
CA ASP A 17 8.51 -10.29 -6.71
C ASP A 17 7.27 -10.62 -5.86
N SER A 18 6.25 -11.29 -6.42
CA SER A 18 5.00 -11.56 -5.72
C SER A 18 5.14 -12.50 -4.51
N ILE A 19 6.02 -13.51 -4.60
CA ILE A 19 6.29 -14.47 -3.52
C ILE A 19 7.78 -14.83 -3.53
N PRO A 20 8.63 -14.05 -2.83
CA PRO A 20 10.04 -14.34 -2.74
C PRO A 20 10.29 -15.67 -2.02
N LEU A 21 11.28 -16.44 -2.48
CA LEU A 21 11.75 -17.65 -1.81
C LEU A 21 12.70 -17.33 -0.64
N THR A 22 12.28 -16.41 0.21
CA THR A 22 13.03 -15.91 1.37
C THR A 22 12.17 -15.94 2.64
N PRO A 23 12.76 -15.88 3.84
CA PRO A 23 12.01 -15.66 5.07
C PRO A 23 11.16 -14.38 5.01
N PRO A 24 10.00 -14.34 5.69
CA PRO A 24 9.11 -13.18 5.68
C PRO A 24 9.77 -11.90 6.19
N GLU A 25 10.72 -11.99 7.12
CA GLU A 25 11.44 -10.83 7.64
C GLU A 25 12.34 -10.16 6.58
N THR A 26 12.86 -10.94 5.63
CA THR A 26 13.57 -10.39 4.45
C THR A 26 12.61 -9.60 3.57
N ILE A 27 11.38 -10.12 3.38
CA ILE A 27 10.34 -9.44 2.60
C ILE A 27 9.98 -8.10 3.24
N ARG A 28 9.82 -8.03 4.56
CA ARG A 28 9.54 -6.76 5.27
C ARG A 28 10.66 -5.73 5.08
N ALA A 29 11.92 -6.16 5.15
CA ALA A 29 13.06 -5.30 4.90
C ALA A 29 13.07 -4.75 3.45
N LEU A 30 12.79 -5.58 2.45
CA LEU A 30 12.69 -5.17 1.05
C LEU A 30 11.47 -4.28 0.79
N ASP A 31 10.33 -4.55 1.43
CA ASP A 31 9.10 -3.77 1.29
C ASP A 31 9.26 -2.35 1.80
N SER A 32 10.10 -2.11 2.81
CA SER A 32 10.43 -0.76 3.25
C SER A 32 10.99 0.11 2.12
N VAL A 33 11.84 -0.47 1.26
CA VAL A 33 12.45 0.19 0.10
C VAL A 33 11.46 0.24 -1.07
N GLN A 34 10.75 -0.86 -1.35
CA GLN A 34 9.76 -0.92 -2.43
C GLN A 34 8.67 0.15 -2.27
N ARG A 35 8.23 0.43 -1.04
CA ARG A 35 7.26 1.50 -0.75
C ARG A 35 7.76 2.89 -1.15
N LEU A 36 9.05 3.19 -1.01
CA LEU A 36 9.61 4.45 -1.49
C LEU A 36 9.52 4.55 -3.02
N PHE A 37 9.81 3.47 -3.74
CA PHE A 37 9.70 3.41 -5.19
C PHE A 37 8.25 3.54 -5.67
N ALA A 38 7.31 2.82 -5.04
CA ALA A 38 5.89 2.90 -5.37
C ALA A 38 5.31 4.30 -5.09
N ALA A 39 5.73 4.93 -3.99
CA ALA A 39 5.33 6.29 -3.64
C ALA A 39 6.08 7.38 -4.43
N GLY A 40 7.16 7.04 -5.14
CA GLY A 40 8.07 8.00 -5.77
C GLY A 40 8.71 8.97 -4.78
N ARG A 41 9.02 8.48 -3.58
CA ARG A 41 9.47 9.30 -2.46
C ARG A 41 10.97 9.11 -2.20
N PRO A 42 11.78 10.18 -2.26
CA PRO A 42 13.17 10.13 -1.86
C PRO A 42 13.33 9.93 -0.34
N SER A 43 14.44 9.33 0.08
CA SER A 43 14.82 9.22 1.49
C SER A 43 16.32 9.43 1.66
N ALA A 44 16.69 10.21 2.68
CA ALA A 44 18.09 10.41 3.06
C ALA A 44 18.77 9.13 3.57
N GLY A 45 17.99 8.13 4.02
CA GLY A 45 18.48 6.86 4.54
C GLY A 45 18.50 5.71 3.51
N LEU A 46 18.10 5.95 2.25
CA LEU A 46 17.96 4.90 1.24
C LEU A 46 19.29 4.21 0.93
N ALA A 47 20.36 4.98 0.65
CA ALA A 47 21.67 4.41 0.33
C ALA A 47 22.27 3.61 1.50
N ASP A 48 22.15 4.12 2.74
CA ASP A 48 22.63 3.41 3.94
C ASP A 48 21.88 2.09 4.16
N THR A 49 20.56 2.09 3.91
CA THR A 49 19.73 0.90 4.03
C THR A 49 20.08 -0.14 2.96
N LEU A 50 20.22 0.28 1.70
CA LEU A 50 20.65 -0.60 0.61
C LEU A 50 22.02 -1.22 0.87
N ALA A 51 22.99 -0.40 1.30
CA ALA A 51 24.33 -0.89 1.65
C ALA A 51 24.28 -1.91 2.80
N ARG A 52 23.50 -1.63 3.86
CA ARG A 52 23.33 -2.57 4.96
C ARG A 52 22.62 -3.85 4.53
N GLN A 53 21.73 -3.80 3.53
CA GLN A 53 21.09 -4.98 2.95
C GLN A 53 22.03 -5.79 2.03
N GLY A 54 23.28 -5.37 1.83
CA GLY A 54 24.22 -6.05 0.94
C GLY A 54 24.13 -5.60 -0.52
N ILE A 55 23.36 -4.56 -0.83
CA ILE A 55 23.09 -4.08 -2.18
C ILE A 55 24.13 -3.02 -2.57
N SER A 56 24.91 -3.31 -3.60
CA SER A 56 25.92 -2.39 -4.17
C SER A 56 25.43 -1.63 -5.41
N TYR A 57 24.45 -2.19 -6.12
CA TYR A 57 23.86 -1.60 -7.32
C TYR A 57 22.35 -1.77 -7.31
N VAL A 58 21.64 -0.77 -7.83
CA VAL A 58 20.21 -0.81 -8.13
C VAL A 58 20.05 -0.85 -9.65
N VAL A 59 19.43 -1.92 -10.15
CA VAL A 59 19.09 -2.06 -11.57
C VAL A 59 17.65 -1.60 -11.77
N LEU A 60 17.48 -0.48 -12.46
CA LEU A 60 16.18 0.08 -12.80
C LEU A 60 15.76 -0.41 -14.18
N ARG A 61 14.64 -1.13 -14.24
CA ARG A 61 14.05 -1.68 -15.47
C ARG A 61 12.81 -0.86 -15.86
N ASN A 62 12.92 -0.17 -16.99
CA ASN A 62 11.88 0.72 -17.52
C ASN A 62 11.04 0.05 -18.62
N ASP A 63 11.35 -1.20 -18.94
CA ASP A 63 10.76 -2.02 -20.02
C ASP A 63 9.59 -2.89 -19.56
N LEU A 64 9.11 -2.71 -18.33
CA LEU A 64 7.92 -3.40 -17.83
C LEU A 64 6.67 -2.99 -18.59
N ASP A 65 5.85 -3.98 -18.93
CA ASP A 65 4.57 -3.77 -19.61
C ASP A 65 3.66 -2.88 -18.74
N PRO A 66 3.22 -1.71 -19.24
CA PRO A 66 2.47 -0.74 -18.44
C PRO A 66 1.07 -1.21 -18.05
N ASP A 67 0.48 -2.17 -18.78
CA ASP A 67 -0.91 -2.59 -18.64
C ASP A 67 -1.03 -3.80 -17.72
N VAL A 68 -0.12 -4.79 -17.83
CA VAL A 68 -0.25 -6.06 -17.10
C VAL A 68 0.72 -6.24 -15.94
N SER A 69 1.85 -5.52 -15.91
CA SER A 69 2.89 -5.74 -14.88
C SER A 69 2.45 -5.34 -13.48
N ARG A 70 1.51 -4.39 -13.35
CA ARG A 70 1.03 -3.84 -12.08
C ARG A 70 2.17 -3.43 -11.14
N SER A 71 3.17 -2.75 -11.70
CA SER A 71 4.35 -2.22 -11.00
C SER A 71 4.34 -0.69 -10.94
N ALA A 72 5.16 -0.14 -10.05
CA ALA A 72 5.44 1.29 -9.97
C ALA A 72 5.84 1.86 -11.35
N ARG A 73 5.34 3.06 -11.63
CA ARG A 73 5.68 3.78 -12.86
C ARG A 73 7.16 4.18 -12.83
N PRO A 74 7.93 4.01 -13.93
CA PRO A 74 9.34 4.43 -14.00
C PRO A 74 9.63 5.83 -13.47
N VAL A 75 8.77 6.81 -13.81
CA VAL A 75 8.93 8.20 -13.37
C VAL A 75 8.94 8.36 -11.84
N LEU A 76 8.21 7.52 -11.11
CA LEU A 76 8.22 7.52 -9.64
C LEU A 76 9.53 6.93 -9.11
N VAL A 77 10.00 5.83 -9.70
CA VAL A 77 11.24 5.18 -9.28
C VAL A 77 12.44 6.10 -9.53
N HIS A 78 12.47 6.80 -10.66
CA HIS A 78 13.46 7.85 -10.94
C HIS A 78 13.43 8.95 -9.88
N ARG A 79 12.25 9.50 -9.56
CA ARG A 79 12.13 10.53 -8.50
C ARG A 79 12.70 10.04 -7.17
N ALA A 80 12.37 8.81 -6.77
CA ALA A 80 12.87 8.24 -5.52
C ALA A 80 14.39 8.03 -5.53
N ILE A 81 14.98 7.57 -6.64
CA ILE A 81 16.42 7.31 -6.76
C ILE A 81 17.22 8.60 -6.90
N GLU A 82 16.86 9.46 -7.87
CA GLU A 82 17.60 10.68 -8.19
C GLU A 82 17.48 11.75 -7.09
N GLY A 83 16.36 11.76 -6.37
CA GLY A 83 16.17 12.62 -5.21
C GLY A 83 16.84 12.11 -3.92
N SER A 84 17.32 10.86 -3.90
CA SER A 84 17.95 10.28 -2.71
C SER A 84 19.48 10.43 -2.77
N PRO A 85 20.12 10.97 -1.71
CA PRO A 85 21.57 11.07 -1.67
C PRO A 85 22.24 9.68 -1.60
N GLY A 86 23.46 9.57 -2.12
CA GLY A 86 24.25 8.34 -2.08
C GLY A 86 23.96 7.35 -3.21
N LEU A 87 23.14 7.71 -4.20
CA LEU A 87 22.90 6.93 -5.41
C LEU A 87 23.44 7.69 -6.63
N SER A 88 24.16 6.99 -7.50
CA SER A 88 24.74 7.60 -8.71
C SER A 88 24.58 6.69 -9.92
N LYS A 89 24.07 7.22 -11.03
CA LYS A 89 23.95 6.46 -12.29
C LYS A 89 25.35 6.14 -12.83
N VAL A 90 25.58 4.88 -13.19
CA VAL A 90 26.89 4.40 -13.69
C VAL A 90 26.81 3.74 -15.06
N ALA A 91 25.63 3.28 -15.49
CA ALA A 91 25.43 2.71 -16.82
C ALA A 91 23.95 2.79 -17.26
N GLU A 92 23.73 2.68 -18.56
CA GLU A 92 22.41 2.55 -19.19
C GLU A 92 22.51 1.63 -20.42
N PHE A 93 21.44 0.90 -20.73
CA PHE A 93 21.37 -0.05 -21.83
C PHE A 93 19.98 -0.07 -22.47
N GLY A 94 19.94 -0.41 -23.76
CA GLY A 94 18.72 -0.57 -24.56
C GLY A 94 18.15 0.74 -25.09
N ASP A 95 17.28 0.63 -26.09
CA ASP A 95 16.56 1.77 -26.65
C ASP A 95 15.59 2.36 -25.64
N SER A 96 15.11 3.58 -25.90
CA SER A 96 14.14 4.22 -25.02
C SER A 96 12.81 3.45 -25.01
N ALA A 97 12.47 2.90 -23.85
CA ALA A 97 11.20 2.24 -23.58
C ALA A 97 10.09 3.27 -23.33
N GLY A 98 8.87 2.95 -23.75
CA GLY A 98 7.68 3.78 -23.54
C GLY A 98 6.67 3.67 -24.68
N PRO A 99 5.46 4.21 -24.49
CA PRO A 99 4.41 4.12 -25.49
C PRO A 99 4.77 4.88 -26.78
N GLY A 100 4.17 4.43 -27.89
CA GLY A 100 4.21 5.16 -29.16
C GLY A 100 3.58 6.55 -29.02
N THR A 101 4.10 7.52 -29.77
CA THR A 101 3.56 8.89 -29.82
C THR A 101 2.67 9.01 -31.05
N LEU A 102 1.36 9.01 -30.85
CA LEU A 102 0.38 9.30 -31.89
C LEU A 102 -0.28 10.65 -31.57
N GLU A 103 -0.39 11.52 -32.57
CA GLU A 103 -1.03 12.83 -32.39
C GLU A 103 -2.49 12.66 -31.94
N GLY A 104 -2.91 13.44 -30.94
CA GLY A 104 -4.25 13.34 -30.33
C GLY A 104 -4.44 12.19 -29.34
N PHE A 105 -3.41 11.36 -29.10
CA PHE A 105 -3.46 10.26 -28.14
C PHE A 105 -2.35 10.34 -27.09
N VAL A 106 -2.71 10.12 -25.83
CA VAL A 106 -1.77 10.02 -24.71
C VAL A 106 -2.02 8.73 -23.95
N ALA A 107 -0.97 8.16 -23.37
CA ALA A 107 -1.08 7.01 -22.48
C ALA A 107 -0.83 7.44 -21.03
N ASP A 108 -1.69 6.97 -20.12
CA ASP A 108 -1.58 7.10 -18.67
C ASP A 108 -1.31 8.55 -18.24
N SER A 109 -2.06 9.49 -18.82
CA SER A 109 -1.97 10.93 -18.56
C SER A 109 -0.56 11.53 -18.74
N GLY A 110 0.28 10.91 -19.58
CA GLY A 110 1.65 11.36 -19.83
C GLY A 110 2.64 10.95 -18.74
N LEU A 111 2.25 10.06 -17.81
CA LEU A 111 3.08 9.55 -16.71
C LEU A 111 4.07 8.45 -17.14
N ARG A 112 4.18 8.19 -18.45
CA ARG A 112 5.08 7.21 -19.06
C ARG A 112 6.08 7.92 -19.98
N PRO A 113 6.97 8.77 -19.44
CA PRO A 113 8.04 9.36 -20.23
C PRO A 113 8.99 8.27 -20.73
N ARG A 114 9.73 8.59 -21.80
CA ARG A 114 10.68 7.66 -22.40
C ARG A 114 11.99 7.66 -21.62
N TYR A 115 12.39 6.50 -21.12
CA TYR A 115 13.67 6.24 -20.46
C TYR A 115 14.40 5.10 -21.18
N PRO A 116 15.74 5.01 -21.10
CA PRO A 116 16.46 3.80 -21.50
C PRO A 116 15.85 2.56 -20.83
N ALA A 117 15.78 1.44 -21.55
CA ALA A 117 15.15 0.22 -21.05
C ALA A 117 15.73 -0.25 -19.71
N VAL A 118 17.06 -0.15 -19.53
CA VAL A 118 17.74 -0.50 -18.27
C VAL A 118 18.72 0.60 -17.87
N GLU A 119 18.69 0.98 -16.59
CA GLU A 119 19.68 1.85 -15.98
C GLU A 119 20.28 1.21 -14.72
N ILE A 120 21.55 1.51 -14.44
CA ILE A 120 22.25 0.98 -13.27
C ILE A 120 22.76 2.12 -12.41
N TYR A 121 22.37 2.10 -11.14
CA TYR A 121 22.82 3.04 -10.11
C TYR A 121 23.75 2.33 -9.13
N ARG A 122 24.85 2.98 -8.76
CA ARG A 122 25.76 2.53 -7.69
C ARG A 122 25.32 3.13 -6.36
N VAL A 123 25.30 2.30 -5.33
CA VAL A 123 25.10 2.69 -3.94
C VAL A 123 26.44 3.12 -3.34
N ASP A 124 26.48 4.28 -2.70
CA ASP A 124 27.65 4.70 -1.91
C ASP A 124 27.71 3.91 -0.60
N ALA A 125 28.62 2.93 -0.55
CA ALA A 125 28.90 2.11 0.61
C ALA A 125 30.24 2.49 1.30
N GLY A 126 30.70 3.74 1.13
CA GLY A 126 31.94 4.22 1.76
C GLY A 126 33.20 3.47 1.32
N GLY A 127 33.21 2.94 0.08
CA GLY A 127 34.32 2.18 -0.48
C GLY A 127 34.42 0.71 -0.03
N THR A 128 33.45 0.22 0.74
CA THR A 128 33.38 -1.19 1.16
C THR A 128 32.52 -2.02 0.20
N ASN A 129 32.73 -3.34 0.16
CA ASN A 129 31.83 -4.25 -0.53
C ASN A 129 30.66 -4.63 0.42
N PRO A 130 29.44 -4.10 0.22
CA PRO A 130 28.34 -4.32 1.16
C PRO A 130 27.90 -5.78 1.24
N ALA A 131 28.15 -6.58 0.21
CA ALA A 131 27.79 -8.00 0.18
C ALA A 131 28.80 -8.92 0.90
N ALA A 132 29.96 -8.38 1.31
CA ALA A 132 30.97 -9.17 2.00
C ALA A 132 30.56 -9.45 3.46
N PRO A 133 30.93 -10.61 4.02
CA PRO A 133 30.76 -10.84 5.45
C PRO A 133 31.63 -9.87 6.27
N TYR A 134 31.18 -9.59 7.49
CA TYR A 134 31.86 -8.66 8.39
C TYR A 134 31.70 -9.07 9.86
N LEU A 135 32.58 -8.53 10.70
CA LEU A 135 32.48 -8.60 12.16
C LEU A 135 31.97 -7.28 12.72
N VAL A 136 31.19 -7.35 13.78
CA VAL A 136 30.74 -6.20 14.55
C VAL A 136 30.71 -6.54 16.04
N ASP A 137 31.13 -5.61 16.89
CA ASP A 137 31.09 -5.80 18.34
C ASP A 137 29.64 -5.82 18.85
N THR A 138 29.24 -6.85 19.59
CA THR A 138 27.84 -7.07 19.98
C THR A 138 27.27 -6.06 20.98
N ASP A 139 28.16 -5.41 21.74
CA ASP A 139 27.87 -4.35 22.72
C ASP A 139 27.70 -2.98 22.04
N GLU A 140 28.32 -2.77 20.87
CA GLU A 140 28.17 -1.56 20.06
C GLU A 140 26.90 -1.56 19.20
N MET A 141 26.32 -2.75 18.93
CA MET A 141 25.08 -2.87 18.16
C MET A 141 23.89 -2.30 18.93
N ASN A 142 23.24 -1.27 18.38
CA ASN A 142 22.04 -0.71 18.99
C ASN A 142 20.88 -1.72 18.97
N ARG A 143 20.03 -1.66 19.99
CA ARG A 143 18.90 -2.57 20.19
C ARG A 143 17.61 -1.88 19.78
N VAL A 144 16.81 -2.55 18.95
CA VAL A 144 15.56 -2.01 18.41
C VAL A 144 14.39 -2.91 18.81
N ALA A 145 13.44 -2.40 19.58
CA ALA A 145 12.17 -3.05 19.81
C ALA A 145 11.23 -2.72 18.65
N GLY A 146 11.22 -3.58 17.64
CA GLY A 146 10.46 -3.39 16.42
C GLY A 146 10.68 -4.50 15.40
N ALA A 147 10.47 -4.19 14.12
CA ALA A 147 10.64 -5.09 12.99
C ALA A 147 11.64 -4.54 11.96
N PRO A 148 12.13 -5.35 10.99
CA PRO A 148 13.21 -4.97 10.08
C PRO A 148 12.95 -3.70 9.25
N GLU A 149 11.69 -3.41 8.93
CA GLU A 149 11.31 -2.24 8.14
C GLU A 149 11.56 -0.90 8.85
N ALA A 150 11.68 -0.89 10.19
CA ALA A 150 11.94 0.33 10.94
C ALA A 150 13.35 0.90 10.68
N LEU A 151 14.29 0.06 10.27
CA LEU A 151 15.70 0.46 10.14
C LEU A 151 15.92 1.51 9.05
N LEU A 152 15.08 1.55 8.02
CA LEU A 152 15.11 2.58 6.97
C LEU A 152 14.81 3.98 7.54
N ARG A 153 13.75 4.08 8.35
CA ARG A 153 13.35 5.34 8.97
C ARG A 153 14.39 5.82 9.97
N LEU A 154 14.97 4.92 10.77
CA LEU A 154 16.04 5.25 11.71
C LEU A 154 17.26 5.86 11.01
N ASP A 155 17.72 5.29 9.89
CA ASP A 155 18.81 5.88 9.11
C ASP A 155 18.44 7.24 8.52
N GLU A 156 17.21 7.38 7.99
CA GLU A 156 16.72 8.66 7.48
C GLU A 156 16.75 9.73 8.58
N ARG A 157 16.27 9.42 9.80
CA ARG A 157 16.31 10.36 10.93
C ARG A 157 17.72 10.75 11.34
N ARG A 158 18.65 9.79 11.35
CA ARG A 158 20.07 10.06 11.64
C ARG A 158 20.65 11.02 10.61
N ARG A 159 20.45 10.77 9.32
CA ARG A 159 20.96 11.62 8.23
C ARG A 159 20.34 13.02 8.25
N LEU A 160 19.03 13.12 8.44
CA LEU A 160 18.34 14.41 8.54
C LEU A 160 18.79 15.22 9.78
N ALA A 161 19.21 14.56 10.85
CA ALA A 161 19.81 15.19 12.03
C ALA A 161 21.31 15.48 11.88
N GLY A 162 21.92 15.25 10.71
CA GLY A 162 23.36 15.44 10.47
C GLY A 162 24.24 14.41 11.18
N GLN A 163 23.69 13.26 11.55
CA GLN A 163 24.37 12.17 12.26
C GLN A 163 24.69 11.02 11.29
N GLN A 164 25.66 10.18 11.68
CA GLN A 164 25.97 8.94 10.97
C GLN A 164 24.87 7.88 11.20
N PRO A 165 24.64 6.97 10.24
CA PRO A 165 23.71 5.85 10.42
C PRO A 165 24.14 4.98 11.62
N LEU A 166 23.20 4.21 12.18
CA LEU A 166 23.47 3.37 13.36
C LEU A 166 24.38 2.16 13.04
N GLY A 167 24.53 1.81 11.76
CA GLY A 167 25.25 0.60 11.35
C GLY A 167 24.43 -0.67 11.58
N PRO A 168 25.08 -1.84 11.75
CA PRO A 168 24.38 -3.07 12.11
C PRO A 168 23.67 -2.96 13.46
N MET A 169 22.43 -3.43 13.51
CA MET A 169 21.55 -3.39 14.68
C MET A 169 21.01 -4.79 15.00
N LEU A 170 20.57 -4.98 16.25
CA LEU A 170 19.84 -6.18 16.66
C LEU A 170 18.43 -5.79 17.05
N LEU A 171 17.44 -6.55 16.56
CA LEU A 171 16.11 -6.47 17.15
C LEU A 171 16.18 -7.05 18.57
N ALA A 172 15.43 -6.46 19.50
CA ALA A 172 15.47 -6.86 20.91
C ALA A 172 15.13 -8.35 21.07
N ALA A 173 14.08 -8.83 20.40
CA ALA A 173 13.67 -10.24 20.41
C ALA A 173 14.73 -11.18 19.81
N ASP A 174 15.49 -10.72 18.81
CA ASP A 174 16.56 -11.52 18.20
C ASP A 174 17.80 -11.59 19.09
N ALA A 175 18.09 -10.52 19.84
CA ALA A 175 19.13 -10.52 20.85
C ALA A 175 18.79 -11.49 22.00
N GLU A 176 17.57 -11.43 22.54
CA GLU A 176 17.11 -12.35 23.60
C GLU A 176 17.20 -13.81 23.16
N ARG A 177 16.73 -14.12 21.94
CA ARG A 177 16.76 -15.47 21.37
C ARG A 177 18.18 -16.01 21.21
N ALA A 178 19.13 -15.15 20.91
CA ALA A 178 20.55 -15.49 20.82
C ALA A 178 21.28 -15.52 22.18
N GLY A 179 20.57 -15.27 23.29
CA GLY A 179 21.16 -15.18 24.63
C GLY A 179 22.04 -13.94 24.85
N LEU A 180 21.88 -12.91 24.00
CA LEU A 180 22.56 -11.63 24.12
C LEU A 180 21.76 -10.67 25.02
N PRO A 181 22.43 -9.78 25.78
CA PRO A 181 21.72 -8.79 26.58
C PRO A 181 20.97 -7.80 25.69
N VAL A 182 19.72 -7.50 26.06
CA VAL A 182 18.89 -6.43 25.47
C VAL A 182 19.38 -5.05 25.92
N GLN A 183 20.08 -4.99 27.06
CA GLN A 183 20.75 -3.79 27.52
C GLN A 183 22.18 -4.15 27.89
N PRO A 184 23.11 -4.18 26.91
CA PRO A 184 24.53 -4.35 27.20
C PRO A 184 25.04 -3.29 28.18
N ASP A 185 26.04 -3.64 28.99
CA ASP A 185 26.66 -2.70 29.92
C ASP A 185 27.21 -1.48 29.18
N GLY A 186 26.84 -0.28 29.63
CA GLY A 186 27.25 0.98 29.00
C GLY A 186 26.53 1.33 27.69
N SER A 187 25.53 0.55 27.28
CA SER A 187 24.67 0.89 26.13
C SER A 187 23.68 2.01 26.42
N ALA A 188 23.16 2.62 25.35
CA ALA A 188 22.10 3.63 25.42
C ALA A 188 20.73 3.08 25.85
N GLY A 189 20.55 1.76 25.89
CA GLY A 189 19.24 1.13 26.02
C GLY A 189 18.61 0.81 24.66
N VAL A 190 17.27 0.72 24.63
CA VAL A 190 16.49 0.25 23.48
C VAL A 190 15.83 1.40 22.74
N ILE A 191 15.85 1.34 21.40
CA ILE A 191 15.03 2.19 20.53
C ILE A 191 13.69 1.49 20.33
N VAL A 192 12.58 2.12 20.74
CA VAL A 192 11.22 1.57 20.59
C VAL A 192 10.59 2.14 19.32
N THR A 193 10.02 1.29 18.48
CA THR A 193 9.34 1.71 17.26
C THR A 193 7.89 1.23 17.22
N ASP A 194 7.10 1.82 16.33
CA ASP A 194 5.71 1.43 16.06
C ASP A 194 5.60 0.40 14.91
N THR A 195 6.55 -0.54 14.84
CA THR A 195 6.57 -1.62 13.84
C THR A 195 6.68 -2.99 14.52
N PRO A 196 6.10 -4.07 13.96
CA PRO A 196 5.30 -4.12 12.74
C PRO A 196 3.85 -3.72 13.00
N THR A 197 3.26 -2.85 12.17
CA THR A 197 1.83 -2.50 12.31
C THR A 197 0.92 -3.66 11.90
N ALA A 198 -0.17 -3.86 12.64
CA ALA A 198 -1.17 -4.87 12.36
C ALA A 198 -1.98 -4.52 11.09
N ARG A 199 -1.62 -5.15 9.98
CA ARG A 199 -2.28 -4.98 8.67
C ARG A 199 -2.73 -6.31 8.10
N GLU A 200 -3.56 -6.23 7.07
CA GLU A 200 -3.87 -7.35 6.18
C GLU A 200 -3.29 -7.07 4.80
N VAL A 201 -2.65 -8.08 4.19
CA VAL A 201 -1.88 -7.96 2.96
C VAL A 201 -2.52 -8.80 1.85
N ASP A 202 -2.65 -8.22 0.66
CA ASP A 202 -3.01 -8.94 -0.56
C ASP A 202 -1.77 -9.58 -1.20
N TYR A 203 -1.49 -10.83 -0.82
CA TYR A 203 -0.37 -11.59 -1.38
C TYR A 203 -0.59 -11.79 -2.90
N GLY A 204 0.39 -11.36 -3.69
CA GLY A 204 0.30 -11.35 -5.15
C GLY A 204 0.54 -9.98 -5.76
N ARG A 205 0.46 -8.92 -4.94
CA ARG A 205 0.85 -7.55 -5.27
C ARG A 205 2.08 -7.14 -4.46
N VAL A 206 2.79 -6.13 -4.96
CA VAL A 206 3.98 -5.54 -4.30
C VAL A 206 3.78 -4.07 -3.96
N ASP A 207 2.96 -3.37 -4.76
CA ASP A 207 2.68 -1.94 -4.60
C ASP A 207 1.25 -1.72 -4.07
N ASP A 208 1.12 -0.79 -3.12
CA ASP A 208 -0.15 -0.33 -2.54
C ASP A 208 -1.09 -1.50 -2.13
N HIS A 209 -0.53 -2.52 -1.44
CA HIS A 209 -1.13 -3.84 -1.24
C HIS A 209 -1.45 -4.20 0.23
N ALA A 210 -1.13 -3.30 1.16
CA ALA A 210 -1.39 -3.47 2.59
C ALA A 210 -2.57 -2.60 3.03
N SER A 211 -3.44 -3.16 3.88
CA SER A 211 -4.61 -2.45 4.44
C SER A 211 -4.21 -1.30 5.36
N ALA A 212 -5.18 -0.48 5.76
CA ALA A 212 -5.02 0.39 6.93
C ALA A 212 -4.70 -0.40 8.22
N ILE A 213 -4.21 0.29 9.25
CA ILE A 213 -3.95 -0.30 10.58
C ILE A 213 -5.26 -0.82 11.16
N ARG A 214 -5.22 -2.07 11.64
CA ARG A 214 -6.37 -2.79 12.17
C ARG A 214 -6.35 -2.91 13.68
N THR A 215 -7.53 -3.12 14.26
CA THR A 215 -7.69 -3.63 15.62
C THR A 215 -7.69 -5.16 15.64
N PRO A 216 -7.44 -5.81 16.80
CA PRO A 216 -7.44 -7.27 16.91
C PRO A 216 -8.76 -7.92 16.47
N ASP A 217 -9.88 -7.23 16.71
CA ASP A 217 -11.22 -7.76 16.49
C ASP A 217 -11.80 -7.45 15.11
N ASP A 218 -11.05 -6.78 14.23
CA ASP A 218 -11.54 -6.44 12.90
C ASP A 218 -11.71 -7.69 12.04
N ALA A 219 -12.75 -7.67 11.18
CA ALA A 219 -13.02 -8.79 10.28
C ALA A 219 -11.84 -9.03 9.33
N ARG A 220 -11.58 -10.29 8.98
CA ARG A 220 -10.60 -10.67 7.95
C ARG A 220 -11.29 -10.66 6.59
N HIS A 221 -10.70 -9.98 5.62
CA HIS A 221 -11.22 -9.92 4.25
C HIS A 221 -10.51 -10.88 3.30
N THR A 222 -9.36 -11.43 3.71
CA THR A 222 -8.66 -12.52 3.03
C THR A 222 -8.83 -13.84 3.79
N HIS A 223 -8.72 -14.95 3.06
CA HIS A 223 -8.80 -16.30 3.63
C HIS A 223 -7.43 -16.90 3.98
N ASN A 224 -6.41 -16.05 4.15
CA ASN A 224 -5.05 -16.49 4.48
C ASN A 224 -4.92 -16.85 5.96
N ARG A 225 -4.13 -17.89 6.27
CA ARG A 225 -3.84 -18.29 7.66
C ARG A 225 -3.22 -17.14 8.47
N VAL A 226 -2.32 -16.38 7.85
CA VAL A 226 -1.69 -15.18 8.44
C VAL A 226 -2.06 -13.94 7.62
N PRO A 227 -2.41 -12.82 8.27
CA PRO A 227 -2.87 -11.61 7.58
C PRO A 227 -1.73 -10.82 6.92
N ASP A 228 -0.50 -10.89 7.45
CA ASP A 228 0.68 -10.16 7.00
C ASP A 228 1.93 -11.06 7.14
N TYR A 229 3.05 -10.66 6.52
CA TYR A 229 4.36 -11.28 6.63
C TYR A 229 4.83 -11.26 8.10
N PRO A 230 4.91 -12.40 8.79
CA PRO A 230 5.19 -12.43 10.22
C PRO A 230 6.65 -12.05 10.52
N ALA A 231 6.86 -11.23 11.55
CA ALA A 231 8.17 -10.95 12.14
C ALA A 231 8.28 -11.70 13.49
N GLU A 232 9.11 -12.74 13.54
CA GLU A 232 9.12 -13.66 14.68
C GLU A 232 9.68 -13.01 15.96
N GLY A 233 8.84 -12.85 16.99
CA GLY A 233 9.23 -12.28 18.28
C GLY A 233 8.96 -10.79 18.43
N ALA A 234 8.60 -10.09 17.35
CA ALA A 234 8.11 -8.71 17.43
C ALA A 234 6.60 -8.69 17.70
N ALA A 235 6.16 -7.91 18.69
CA ALA A 235 4.75 -7.73 18.98
C ALA A 235 4.09 -6.82 17.92
N PRO A 236 2.97 -7.24 17.29
CA PRO A 236 2.25 -6.39 16.36
C PRO A 236 1.68 -5.13 17.03
N VAL A 237 1.72 -4.01 16.31
CA VAL A 237 1.23 -2.70 16.75
C VAL A 237 -0.20 -2.51 16.23
N TYR A 238 -1.18 -2.50 17.13
CA TYR A 238 -2.60 -2.45 16.78
C TYR A 238 -3.17 -1.03 16.85
N GLY A 239 -4.22 -0.79 16.06
CA GLY A 239 -5.12 0.33 16.27
C GLY A 239 -5.99 0.10 17.50
N LYS A 240 -6.35 1.19 18.18
CA LYS A 240 -7.22 1.22 19.36
C LYS A 240 -8.23 2.34 19.23
N TRP A 241 -9.48 2.01 19.54
CA TRP A 241 -10.58 2.97 19.61
C TRP A 241 -10.80 3.41 21.06
N ASN A 242 -11.06 4.71 21.25
CA ASN A 242 -11.48 5.29 22.51
C ASN A 242 -12.82 6.01 22.31
N GLY A 243 -13.74 5.91 23.28
CA GLY A 243 -15.09 6.50 23.24
C GLY A 243 -16.12 5.64 22.52
N GLY A 244 -15.67 4.80 21.58
CA GLY A 244 -16.46 3.79 20.89
C GLY A 244 -15.73 3.23 19.68
N ARG A 245 -15.93 1.94 19.41
CA ARG A 245 -15.36 1.24 18.26
C ARG A 245 -16.13 1.61 16.99
N VAL A 246 -15.41 1.96 15.93
CA VAL A 246 -16.00 2.15 14.60
C VAL A 246 -15.71 0.92 13.74
N SER A 247 -16.76 0.30 13.21
CA SER A 247 -16.68 -0.84 12.29
C SER A 247 -17.45 -0.55 11.00
N VAL A 248 -17.06 -1.20 9.91
CA VAL A 248 -17.65 -0.98 8.58
C VAL A 248 -17.89 -2.30 7.88
N SER A 249 -18.81 -2.31 6.90
CA SER A 249 -19.07 -3.48 6.06
C SER A 249 -17.88 -3.85 5.16
N SER A 250 -17.25 -2.83 4.57
CA SER A 250 -16.05 -2.92 3.74
C SER A 250 -15.40 -1.53 3.64
N SER A 251 -14.17 -1.48 3.17
CA SER A 251 -13.45 -0.25 2.89
C SER A 251 -12.54 -0.36 1.66
N ALA A 252 -12.31 0.76 0.98
CA ALA A 252 -11.24 0.89 0.00
C ALA A 252 -9.83 0.89 0.64
N ALA A 253 -9.76 0.91 1.98
CA ALA A 253 -8.56 0.64 2.77
C ALA A 253 -8.34 -0.85 3.07
N ASP A 254 -9.27 -1.75 2.68
CA ASP A 254 -9.07 -3.19 2.82
C ASP A 254 -8.05 -3.70 1.79
N SER A 255 -7.33 -4.76 2.13
CA SER A 255 -6.36 -5.41 1.22
C SER A 255 -6.97 -5.84 -0.12
N THR A 256 -8.26 -6.16 -0.13
CA THR A 256 -8.99 -6.63 -1.33
C THR A 256 -9.43 -5.49 -2.26
N ALA A 257 -9.10 -4.24 -1.95
CA ALA A 257 -9.44 -3.09 -2.79
C ALA A 257 -8.68 -3.10 -4.12
N LEU A 258 -9.40 -2.83 -5.21
CA LEU A 258 -8.86 -2.64 -6.55
C LEU A 258 -9.25 -1.24 -7.06
N PRO A 259 -8.39 -0.57 -7.87
CA PRO A 259 -7.10 -1.07 -8.36
C PRO A 259 -5.95 -1.00 -7.33
N ASN A 260 -6.01 -0.05 -6.38
CA ASN A 260 -5.02 0.15 -5.33
C ASN A 260 -5.71 0.18 -3.96
N VAL A 261 -4.98 -0.18 -2.89
CA VAL A 261 -5.47 0.03 -1.52
C VAL A 261 -5.26 1.50 -1.14
N ALA A 262 -6.27 2.13 -0.55
CA ALA A 262 -6.22 3.52 -0.11
C ALA A 262 -6.40 3.61 1.42
N PRO A 263 -5.33 3.47 2.22
CA PRO A 263 -5.41 3.41 3.69
C PRO A 263 -6.14 4.60 4.33
N ALA A 264 -6.01 5.79 3.74
CA ALA A 264 -6.69 7.01 4.18
C ALA A 264 -8.22 6.99 4.07
N THR A 265 -8.80 5.94 3.48
CA THR A 265 -10.26 5.77 3.31
C THR A 265 -10.86 4.75 4.28
N GLY A 266 -10.09 4.39 5.31
CA GLY A 266 -10.54 3.53 6.41
C GLY A 266 -11.55 4.21 7.35
N PRO A 267 -12.05 3.48 8.36
CA PRO A 267 -13.09 3.99 9.26
C PRO A 267 -12.70 5.25 10.05
N ALA A 268 -11.40 5.42 10.37
CA ALA A 268 -10.90 6.58 11.10
C ALA A 268 -11.09 7.91 10.34
N ALA A 269 -11.15 7.87 9.01
CA ALA A 269 -11.37 9.04 8.17
C ALA A 269 -12.80 9.61 8.26
N ALA A 270 -13.73 8.90 8.90
CA ALA A 270 -15.07 9.43 9.15
C ALA A 270 -15.16 10.24 10.45
N ILE A 271 -14.13 10.25 11.30
CA ILE A 271 -14.18 10.89 12.64
C ILE A 271 -13.00 11.84 12.89
N ASP A 272 -12.22 12.16 11.87
CA ASP A 272 -11.02 13.02 11.99
C ASP A 272 -11.34 14.52 11.84
N SER A 273 -12.61 14.86 11.59
CA SER A 273 -13.11 16.24 11.41
C SER A 273 -12.45 17.01 10.27
N ASP A 274 -12.03 16.32 9.20
CA ASP A 274 -11.47 16.93 8.00
C ASP A 274 -12.40 16.74 6.80
N GLY A 275 -12.84 17.85 6.19
CA GLY A 275 -13.73 17.83 5.03
C GLY A 275 -13.13 17.25 3.74
N SER A 276 -11.85 16.90 3.75
CA SER A 276 -11.13 16.32 2.61
C SER A 276 -10.77 14.83 2.76
N THR A 277 -11.04 14.24 3.93
CA THR A 277 -10.93 12.80 4.19
C THR A 277 -12.32 12.19 4.21
N SER A 278 -12.42 10.88 3.96
CA SER A 278 -13.69 10.17 4.02
C SER A 278 -13.45 8.67 4.15
N TRP A 279 -14.24 8.00 4.99
CA TRP A 279 -14.41 6.56 4.80
C TRP A 279 -15.09 6.31 3.45
N VAL A 280 -14.61 5.32 2.70
CA VAL A 280 -15.20 4.89 1.42
C VAL A 280 -15.25 3.36 1.38
N SER A 281 -16.40 2.79 1.00
CA SER A 281 -16.59 1.35 0.84
C SER A 281 -15.80 0.78 -0.35
N ASN A 282 -15.60 -0.54 -0.35
CA ASN A 282 -14.89 -1.22 -1.42
C ASN A 282 -15.68 -1.13 -2.75
N ALA A 283 -15.00 -0.75 -3.84
CA ALA A 283 -15.60 -0.56 -5.16
C ALA A 283 -16.00 -1.87 -5.88
N LEU A 284 -15.59 -3.04 -5.36
CA LEU A 284 -15.97 -4.34 -5.90
C LEU A 284 -17.32 -4.85 -5.40
N GLN A 285 -18.03 -4.05 -4.60
CA GLN A 285 -19.32 -4.38 -4.01
C GLN A 285 -20.36 -3.31 -4.35
N ALA A 286 -21.64 -3.65 -4.21
CA ALA A 286 -22.70 -2.66 -4.32
C ALA A 286 -22.59 -1.59 -3.22
N ALA A 287 -22.95 -0.34 -3.52
CA ALA A 287 -23.05 0.73 -2.52
C ALA A 287 -24.23 0.50 -1.57
N VAL A 288 -25.38 0.08 -2.12
CA VAL A 288 -26.57 -0.27 -1.34
C VAL A 288 -26.25 -1.49 -0.48
N GLY A 289 -26.53 -1.39 0.82
CA GLY A 289 -26.21 -2.41 1.82
C GLY A 289 -24.88 -2.20 2.56
N GLN A 290 -24.03 -1.28 2.09
CA GLN A 290 -22.83 -0.88 2.84
C GLN A 290 -23.22 -0.08 4.08
N TRP A 291 -22.46 -0.24 5.16
CA TRP A 291 -22.75 0.40 6.44
C TRP A 291 -21.49 0.77 7.22
N LEU A 292 -21.64 1.77 8.07
CA LEU A 292 -20.70 2.15 9.13
C LEU A 292 -21.44 2.09 10.48
N GLN A 293 -20.83 1.47 11.47
CA GLN A 293 -21.38 1.33 12.82
C GLN A 293 -20.42 1.90 13.85
N VAL A 294 -20.97 2.58 14.85
CA VAL A 294 -20.28 2.95 16.08
C VAL A 294 -20.86 2.13 17.22
N ASP A 295 -20.01 1.36 17.88
CA ASP A 295 -20.29 0.63 19.11
C ASP A 295 -19.70 1.43 20.28
N PHE A 296 -20.54 2.06 21.10
CA PHE A 296 -20.08 2.97 22.15
C PHE A 296 -19.49 2.21 23.35
N ASP A 297 -18.43 2.75 23.95
CA ASP A 297 -17.85 2.19 25.18
C ASP A 297 -18.85 2.24 26.34
N HIS A 298 -19.71 3.28 26.33
CA HIS A 298 -20.83 3.45 27.23
C HIS A 298 -22.10 3.78 26.43
N PRO A 299 -23.24 3.13 26.72
CA PRO A 299 -24.49 3.43 26.02
C PRO A 299 -24.87 4.91 26.11
N VAL A 300 -25.40 5.44 25.01
CA VAL A 300 -25.82 6.84 24.90
C VAL A 300 -27.34 6.95 24.96
N THR A 301 -27.85 8.08 25.46
CA THR A 301 -29.28 8.42 25.51
C THR A 301 -29.48 9.84 24.97
N ASN A 302 -30.66 10.16 24.43
CA ASN A 302 -30.98 11.51 23.95
C ASN A 302 -29.88 12.12 23.06
N ALA A 303 -29.39 11.35 22.08
CA ALA A 303 -28.26 11.75 21.25
C ALA A 303 -28.69 12.11 19.83
N THR A 304 -27.94 13.02 19.22
CA THR A 304 -28.03 13.35 17.79
C THR A 304 -26.77 12.87 17.09
N LEU A 305 -26.97 12.24 15.94
CA LEU A 305 -25.92 11.87 15.01
C LEU A 305 -25.82 12.94 13.93
N THR A 306 -24.63 13.48 13.74
CA THR A 306 -24.33 14.43 12.67
C THR A 306 -23.40 13.76 11.68
N ILE A 307 -23.79 13.73 10.40
CA ILE A 307 -23.02 13.06 9.34
C ILE A 307 -22.92 13.94 8.10
N THR A 308 -21.82 13.80 7.37
CA THR A 308 -21.62 14.42 6.06
C THR A 308 -21.39 13.30 5.03
N PRO A 309 -22.39 12.91 4.23
CA PRO A 309 -22.20 11.92 3.18
C PRO A 309 -21.19 12.42 2.14
N SER A 310 -20.25 11.58 1.74
CA SER A 310 -19.21 11.97 0.79
C SER A 310 -19.77 12.25 -0.61
N ALA A 311 -19.27 13.31 -1.25
CA ALA A 311 -19.56 13.64 -2.65
C ALA A 311 -18.54 13.06 -3.64
N THR A 312 -17.52 12.36 -3.15
CA THR A 312 -16.39 11.85 -3.97
C THR A 312 -16.50 10.36 -4.30
N ALA A 313 -17.54 9.67 -3.85
CA ALA A 313 -17.80 8.28 -4.20
C ALA A 313 -17.98 8.12 -5.72
N VAL A 314 -17.39 7.08 -6.31
CA VAL A 314 -17.48 6.84 -7.75
C VAL A 314 -18.83 6.20 -8.11
N GLY A 315 -19.43 6.64 -9.22
CA GLY A 315 -20.67 6.08 -9.77
C GLY A 315 -21.95 6.76 -9.26
N ALA A 316 -23.06 6.02 -9.28
CA ALA A 316 -24.35 6.51 -8.80
C ALA A 316 -24.30 6.88 -7.32
N GLN A 317 -24.73 8.10 -6.99
CA GLN A 317 -24.57 8.66 -5.66
C GLN A 317 -25.67 8.14 -4.73
N VAL A 318 -25.31 7.78 -3.50
CA VAL A 318 -26.27 7.47 -2.44
C VAL A 318 -27.10 8.73 -2.12
N ARG A 319 -28.42 8.56 -2.03
CA ARG A 319 -29.40 9.63 -1.74
C ARG A 319 -30.31 9.30 -0.57
N ARG A 320 -30.27 8.06 -0.09
CA ARG A 320 -31.07 7.61 1.04
C ARG A 320 -30.24 6.72 1.95
N ILE A 321 -30.30 7.02 3.23
CA ILE A 321 -29.64 6.27 4.29
C ILE A 321 -30.67 5.83 5.34
N GLU A 322 -30.33 4.78 6.06
CA GLU A 322 -31.04 4.30 7.23
C GLU A 322 -30.09 4.35 8.43
N VAL A 323 -30.54 4.97 9.51
CA VAL A 323 -29.87 5.02 10.81
C VAL A 323 -30.60 4.06 11.74
N ALA A 324 -29.95 2.97 12.11
CA ALA A 324 -30.46 1.95 13.01
C ALA A 324 -29.78 2.05 14.39
N THR A 325 -30.52 1.74 15.43
CA THR A 325 -30.08 1.67 16.83
C THR A 325 -30.76 0.48 17.51
N ALA A 326 -30.37 0.16 18.75
CA ALA A 326 -31.05 -0.88 19.53
C ALA A 326 -32.56 -0.61 19.78
N THR A 327 -33.01 0.64 19.68
CA THR A 327 -34.37 1.08 20.04
C THR A 327 -35.26 1.40 18.83
N GLY A 328 -34.70 1.40 17.61
CA GLY A 328 -35.46 1.62 16.39
C GLY A 328 -34.60 2.02 15.20
N THR A 329 -35.26 2.31 14.07
CA THR A 329 -34.64 2.75 12.81
C THR A 329 -35.26 4.07 12.34
N SER A 330 -34.47 4.89 11.65
CA SER A 330 -34.88 6.13 11.00
C SER A 330 -34.31 6.18 9.59
N SER A 331 -35.11 6.55 8.58
CA SER A 331 -34.63 6.67 7.21
C SER A 331 -34.67 8.13 6.76
N LEU A 332 -33.57 8.60 6.19
CA LEU A 332 -33.41 9.97 5.70
C LEU A 332 -33.06 9.96 4.22
N ARG A 333 -33.74 10.82 3.45
CA ARG A 333 -33.38 11.15 2.08
C ARG A 333 -32.71 12.51 2.05
N PHE A 334 -31.67 12.67 1.24
CA PHE A 334 -30.97 13.93 1.02
C PHE A 334 -30.68 14.13 -0.47
N ASP A 335 -30.70 15.38 -0.91
CA ASP A 335 -30.56 15.71 -2.34
C ASP A 335 -29.12 16.04 -2.73
N THR A 336 -28.37 16.71 -1.84
CA THR A 336 -27.00 17.17 -2.12
C THR A 336 -26.00 16.42 -1.21
N PRO A 337 -25.05 15.65 -1.77
CA PRO A 337 -23.99 15.04 -0.98
C PRO A 337 -22.96 16.11 -0.60
N GLY A 338 -22.21 15.88 0.48
CA GLY A 338 -21.25 16.85 1.02
C GLY A 338 -21.87 17.91 1.93
N GLN A 339 -23.19 17.89 2.14
CA GLN A 339 -23.86 18.70 3.15
C GLN A 339 -24.06 17.91 4.45
N GLN A 340 -23.88 18.60 5.57
CA GLN A 340 -24.06 18.03 6.89
C GLN A 340 -25.54 17.75 7.17
N LEU A 341 -25.84 16.57 7.70
CA LEU A 341 -27.17 16.11 8.09
C LEU A 341 -27.16 15.84 9.59
N THR A 342 -28.11 16.43 10.32
CA THR A 342 -28.30 16.17 11.75
C THR A 342 -29.52 15.29 11.96
N ILE A 343 -29.34 14.16 12.63
CA ILE A 343 -30.32 13.08 12.75
C ILE A 343 -30.53 12.79 14.24
N PRO A 344 -31.73 13.02 14.80
CA PRO A 344 -32.03 12.57 16.15
C PRO A 344 -32.07 11.05 16.19
N LEU A 345 -31.36 10.44 17.14
CA LEU A 345 -31.42 9.00 17.34
C LEU A 345 -32.77 8.60 17.96
N PRO A 346 -33.29 7.39 17.67
CA PRO A 346 -34.49 6.87 18.30
C PRO A 346 -34.40 6.91 19.83
N VAL A 347 -35.53 7.22 20.48
CA VAL A 347 -35.60 7.42 21.93
C VAL A 347 -35.26 6.12 22.67
N GLY A 348 -34.38 6.23 23.67
CA GLY A 348 -33.97 5.15 24.56
C GLY A 348 -32.45 5.05 24.68
N GLU A 349 -31.99 4.18 25.57
CA GLU A 349 -30.57 3.88 25.74
C GLU A 349 -30.08 2.99 24.60
N THR A 350 -29.01 3.39 23.93
CA THR A 350 -28.47 2.64 22.80
C THR A 350 -26.96 2.41 22.91
N PRO A 351 -26.51 1.14 22.83
CA PRO A 351 -25.09 0.81 22.84
C PRO A 351 -24.42 0.96 21.47
N TRP A 352 -25.19 1.09 20.38
CA TRP A 352 -24.64 1.20 19.03
C TRP A 352 -25.54 2.04 18.11
N VAL A 353 -24.93 2.63 17.10
CA VAL A 353 -25.62 3.27 15.97
C VAL A 353 -25.01 2.80 14.65
N ARG A 354 -25.85 2.44 13.67
CA ARG A 354 -25.43 2.02 12.33
C ARG A 354 -26.05 2.91 11.27
N VAL A 355 -25.23 3.39 10.34
CA VAL A 355 -25.65 4.13 9.14
C VAL A 355 -25.49 3.22 7.93
N THR A 356 -26.59 2.92 7.24
CA THR A 356 -26.63 2.02 6.07
C THR A 356 -27.10 2.77 4.83
N ALA A 357 -26.43 2.57 3.69
CA ALA A 357 -26.90 3.07 2.40
C ALA A 357 -28.05 2.20 1.86
N VAL A 358 -29.20 2.80 1.55
CA VAL A 358 -30.40 2.06 1.13
C VAL A 358 -30.89 2.38 -0.28
N ALA A 359 -30.53 3.54 -0.85
CA ALA A 359 -30.84 3.84 -2.25
C ALA A 359 -29.92 4.90 -2.86
N THR A 360 -29.75 4.81 -4.18
CA THR A 360 -29.01 5.76 -5.03
C THR A 360 -29.94 6.73 -5.77
N ASN A 361 -29.36 7.73 -6.44
CA ASN A 361 -30.10 8.72 -7.22
C ASN A 361 -30.76 8.15 -8.50
N ASP A 362 -30.17 7.14 -9.12
CA ASP A 362 -30.65 6.53 -10.37
C ASP A 362 -31.37 5.18 -10.16
N GLY A 363 -31.46 4.70 -8.92
CA GLY A 363 -32.08 3.43 -8.57
C GLY A 363 -31.20 2.20 -8.80
N SER A 364 -29.95 2.38 -9.26
CA SER A 364 -28.98 1.30 -9.35
C SER A 364 -28.48 0.85 -7.97
N ALA A 365 -27.77 -0.27 -7.91
CA ALA A 365 -27.11 -0.73 -6.69
C ALA A 365 -25.96 0.20 -6.22
N GLY A 366 -25.50 1.11 -7.09
CA GLY A 366 -24.31 1.93 -6.86
C GLY A 366 -23.02 1.12 -6.75
N VAL A 367 -21.89 1.82 -6.67
CA VAL A 367 -20.55 1.19 -6.60
C VAL A 367 -19.83 1.50 -5.29
N GLN A 368 -20.03 2.69 -4.71
CA GLN A 368 -19.44 3.07 -3.44
C GLN A 368 -20.39 3.88 -2.56
N PHE A 369 -20.21 3.75 -1.25
CA PHE A 369 -20.78 4.61 -0.23
C PHE A 369 -19.63 5.20 0.61
N GLY A 370 -19.75 6.47 1.02
CA GLY A 370 -18.74 7.10 1.86
C GLY A 370 -19.30 8.17 2.78
N ILE A 371 -18.59 8.39 3.88
CA ILE A 371 -18.92 9.38 4.93
C ILE A 371 -17.66 10.18 5.21
N THR A 372 -17.75 11.50 5.02
CA THR A 372 -16.66 12.46 5.23
C THR A 372 -16.48 12.78 6.71
N ASP A 373 -17.57 12.98 7.43
CA ASP A 373 -17.53 13.31 8.85
C ASP A 373 -18.72 12.69 9.56
N LEU A 374 -18.50 12.25 10.80
CA LEU A 374 -19.46 11.63 11.69
C LEU A 374 -19.14 12.05 13.12
N SER A 375 -20.11 12.67 13.77
CA SER A 375 -20.04 13.03 15.18
C SER A 375 -21.33 12.68 15.91
N VAL A 376 -21.21 12.32 17.19
CA VAL A 376 -22.33 11.97 18.05
C VAL A 376 -22.33 12.93 19.24
N THR A 377 -23.47 13.57 19.48
CA THR A 377 -23.66 14.51 20.58
C THR A 377 -24.80 14.04 21.46
N GLN A 378 -24.53 13.80 22.75
CA GLN A 378 -25.53 13.46 23.75
C GLN A 378 -26.04 14.72 24.45
N TYR A 379 -27.34 14.78 24.76
CA TYR A 379 -27.92 15.88 25.52
C TYR A 379 -28.37 15.41 26.90
N ASP A 380 -27.98 16.16 27.94
CA ASP A 380 -28.46 15.90 29.29
C ASP A 380 -29.89 16.46 29.52
N ALA A 381 -30.47 16.17 30.69
CA ALA A 381 -31.81 16.62 31.05
C ALA A 381 -31.96 18.15 31.15
N SER A 382 -30.84 18.88 31.25
CA SER A 382 -30.80 20.34 31.27
C SER A 382 -30.62 20.93 29.86
N GLY A 383 -30.46 20.09 28.84
CA GLY A 383 -30.27 20.48 27.45
C GLY A 383 -28.83 20.81 27.07
N PHE A 384 -27.83 20.53 27.92
CA PHE A 384 -26.42 20.73 27.55
C PHE A 384 -25.93 19.61 26.66
N ALA A 385 -25.17 19.99 25.63
CA ALA A 385 -24.56 19.10 24.66
C ALA A 385 -23.22 18.55 25.19
N HIS A 386 -23.09 17.23 25.20
CA HIS A 386 -21.90 16.48 25.56
C HIS A 386 -21.43 15.68 24.33
N PRO A 387 -20.39 16.14 23.61
CA PRO A 387 -19.88 15.42 22.46
C PRO A 387 -19.21 14.11 22.89
N ILE A 388 -19.55 13.02 22.20
CA ILE A 388 -18.87 11.74 22.39
C ILE A 388 -17.60 11.76 21.54
N ASN A 389 -16.45 11.83 22.21
CA ASN A 389 -15.16 11.91 21.54
C ASN A 389 -14.71 10.51 21.08
N LEU A 390 -15.07 10.16 19.84
CA LEU A 390 -14.53 8.99 19.15
C LEU A 390 -13.11 9.31 18.69
N ARG A 391 -12.16 8.43 19.00
CA ARG A 391 -10.76 8.57 18.57
C ARG A 391 -10.16 7.24 18.19
N HIS A 392 -9.28 7.28 17.19
CA HIS A 392 -8.43 6.18 16.80
C HIS A 392 -6.97 6.53 17.12
N THR A 393 -6.26 5.63 17.80
CA THR A 393 -4.85 5.79 18.16
C THR A 393 -4.13 4.47 17.91
N VAL A 394 -2.82 4.49 17.73
CA VAL A 394 -2.02 3.29 17.50
C VAL A 394 -1.25 2.94 18.78
N GLU A 395 -1.42 1.73 19.29
CA GLU A 395 -0.85 1.28 20.56
C GLU A 395 0.56 0.73 20.36
N VAL A 396 1.55 1.47 20.86
CA VAL A 396 2.97 1.11 20.78
C VAL A 396 3.25 0.04 21.85
N PRO A 397 3.79 -1.13 21.47
CA PRO A 397 4.14 -2.18 22.41
C PRO A 397 5.05 -1.69 23.53
N ALA A 398 4.91 -2.30 24.71
CA ALA A 398 5.83 -2.05 25.80
C ALA A 398 7.26 -2.45 25.39
N PRO A 399 8.28 -1.69 25.80
CA PRO A 399 9.66 -2.13 25.61
C PRO A 399 9.91 -3.43 26.39
N PRO A 400 10.97 -4.18 26.04
CA PRO A 400 11.38 -5.37 26.78
C PRO A 400 11.48 -5.11 28.28
N ALA A 401 11.16 -6.12 29.10
CA ALA A 401 11.15 -5.99 30.55
C ALA A 401 12.52 -5.52 31.08
N ASP A 402 12.48 -4.66 32.10
CA ASP A 402 13.66 -4.06 32.76
C ASP A 402 14.62 -3.29 31.85
N SER A 403 14.21 -2.98 30.60
CA SER A 403 15.02 -2.21 29.67
C SER A 403 14.81 -0.69 29.83
N VAL A 404 15.91 0.05 29.67
CA VAL A 404 15.91 1.50 29.57
C VAL A 404 15.62 1.91 28.13
N VAL A 405 14.67 2.82 27.93
CA VAL A 405 14.36 3.36 26.60
C VAL A 405 15.33 4.50 26.27
N ALA A 406 16.07 4.34 25.18
CA ALA A 406 16.93 5.38 24.62
C ALA A 406 16.12 6.41 23.84
N GLN A 407 15.17 5.91 23.04
CA GLN A 407 14.46 6.70 22.04
C GLN A 407 13.14 6.00 21.68
N TRP A 408 12.09 6.77 21.42
CA TRP A 408 10.97 6.30 20.60
C TRP A 408 11.10 6.89 19.20
N ASP A 409 11.06 6.05 18.16
CA ASP A 409 10.98 6.45 16.76
C ASP A 409 9.66 5.97 16.16
N LEU A 410 8.75 6.90 15.96
CA LEU A 410 7.35 6.66 15.61
C LEU A 410 7.05 7.31 14.26
N GLY A 411 6.13 6.74 13.47
CA GLY A 411 5.74 7.38 12.23
C GLY A 411 4.63 6.67 11.49
N THR A 412 3.96 7.40 10.61
CA THR A 412 3.00 6.82 9.68
C THR A 412 3.79 6.04 8.62
N GLU A 413 3.53 4.74 8.49
CA GLU A 413 4.23 3.88 7.54
C GLU A 413 3.78 4.16 6.08
N LEU A 414 2.49 4.40 5.88
CA LEU A 414 1.87 4.62 4.57
C LEU A 414 1.50 6.09 4.37
N LEU A 415 2.50 6.90 3.99
CA LEU A 415 2.38 8.35 3.84
C LEU A 415 1.78 8.81 2.50
N GLY A 416 1.25 7.89 1.68
CA GLY A 416 0.66 8.20 0.38
C GLY A 416 1.66 8.64 -0.71
N ARG A 417 1.14 9.31 -1.74
CA ARG A 417 1.87 9.81 -2.91
C ARG A 417 1.20 11.07 -3.48
N PRO A 418 1.95 12.12 -3.83
CA PRO A 418 1.39 13.30 -4.50
C PRO A 418 0.83 12.97 -5.90
N GLY A 419 -0.13 13.76 -6.38
CA GLY A 419 -0.70 13.63 -7.71
C GLY A 419 0.18 14.18 -8.84
N CYS A 420 1.26 14.89 -8.51
CA CYS A 420 2.24 15.41 -9.45
C CYS A 420 3.63 14.78 -9.29
N VAL A 421 4.31 14.58 -10.43
CA VAL A 421 5.68 14.07 -10.52
C VAL A 421 6.47 14.84 -11.56
N ASP A 422 7.74 15.11 -11.27
CA ASP A 422 8.64 15.71 -12.25
C ASP A 422 9.09 14.67 -13.29
N SER A 423 9.26 15.11 -14.53
CA SER A 423 9.70 14.25 -15.63
C SER A 423 10.62 15.03 -16.59
N PRO A 424 11.40 14.34 -17.45
CA PRO A 424 12.19 14.99 -18.48
C PRO A 424 11.39 15.90 -19.42
N ALA A 425 10.07 15.69 -19.52
CA ALA A 425 9.15 16.47 -20.35
C ALA A 425 8.36 17.55 -19.59
N GLY A 426 8.73 17.84 -18.33
CA GLY A 426 8.02 18.76 -17.44
C GLY A 426 7.25 18.06 -16.32
N VAL A 427 6.59 18.81 -15.45
CA VAL A 427 5.80 18.27 -14.34
C VAL A 427 4.51 17.66 -14.88
N ARG A 428 4.24 16.41 -14.51
CA ARG A 428 3.05 15.67 -14.90
C ARG A 428 2.15 15.45 -13.70
N CYS A 429 0.90 15.87 -13.82
CA CYS A 429 -0.10 15.74 -12.77
C CYS A 429 -1.28 14.91 -13.26
N ALA A 430 -1.73 13.98 -12.43
CA ALA A 430 -2.95 13.22 -12.67
C ALA A 430 -3.63 12.88 -11.34
N ALA A 431 -4.95 13.07 -11.26
CA ALA A 431 -5.72 12.71 -10.08
C ALA A 431 -5.61 11.20 -9.75
N SER A 432 -5.46 10.34 -10.77
CA SER A 432 -5.28 8.90 -10.62
C SER A 432 -3.93 8.48 -10.01
N LEU A 433 -2.96 9.40 -9.94
CA LEU A 433 -1.67 9.16 -9.30
C LEU A 433 -1.71 9.39 -7.80
N ALA A 434 -2.54 10.34 -7.35
CA ALA A 434 -2.59 10.79 -5.97
C ALA A 434 -3.08 9.68 -5.02
N LEU A 435 -2.44 9.57 -3.87
CA LEU A 435 -2.86 8.70 -2.77
C LEU A 435 -2.63 9.46 -1.46
N ALA A 436 -3.66 9.61 -0.65
CA ALA A 436 -3.54 10.34 0.62
C ALA A 436 -2.72 9.54 1.66
N SER A 437 -2.08 10.27 2.59
CA SER A 437 -1.47 9.66 3.77
C SER A 437 -2.53 9.00 4.64
N GLU A 438 -2.19 7.86 5.27
CA GLU A 438 -3.09 7.13 6.18
C GLU A 438 -3.55 7.98 7.37
N GLU A 439 -2.68 8.85 7.90
CA GLU A 439 -2.96 9.74 9.03
C GLU A 439 -2.73 11.21 8.60
N PRO A 440 -3.62 11.81 7.76
CA PRO A 440 -3.36 13.11 7.15
C PRO A 440 -3.72 14.30 8.05
N VAL A 441 -4.51 14.08 9.11
CA VAL A 441 -5.01 15.13 10.02
C VAL A 441 -4.24 15.18 11.32
N ASN A 442 -4.12 14.05 12.01
CA ASN A 442 -3.41 13.92 13.28
C ASN A 442 -2.70 12.57 13.32
N MET A 443 -1.52 12.53 13.91
CA MET A 443 -0.85 11.27 14.26
C MET A 443 -1.02 11.03 15.76
N SER A 444 -1.57 9.88 16.14
CA SER A 444 -1.81 9.51 17.54
C SER A 444 -1.16 8.17 17.88
N ARG A 445 -0.35 8.16 18.95
CA ARG A 445 0.33 6.95 19.46
C ARG A 445 0.12 6.85 20.96
N THR A 446 -0.27 5.68 21.44
CA THR A 446 -0.32 5.38 22.89
C THR A 446 0.98 4.68 23.27
N LEU A 447 1.78 5.33 24.12
CA LEU A 447 3.11 4.89 24.53
C LEU A 447 3.04 4.22 25.90
N THR A 448 3.74 3.09 26.04
CA THR A 448 4.02 2.52 27.35
C THR A 448 5.35 3.05 27.87
N VAL A 449 5.32 3.87 28.93
CA VAL A 449 6.51 4.45 29.55
C VAL A 449 6.85 3.66 30.83
N PRO A 450 7.94 2.86 30.87
CA PRO A 450 8.23 1.98 32.01
C PRO A 450 8.56 2.72 33.30
N THR A 451 9.36 3.78 33.18
CA THR A 451 9.80 4.62 34.30
C THR A 451 9.69 6.08 33.92
N PRO A 452 9.40 6.98 34.88
CA PRO A 452 9.36 8.41 34.59
C PRO A 452 10.66 8.87 33.96
N THR A 453 10.58 9.59 32.86
CA THR A 453 11.74 10.06 32.11
C THR A 453 11.49 11.43 31.50
N GLU A 454 12.54 12.03 30.97
CA GLU A 454 12.50 13.27 30.24
C GLU A 454 12.76 12.99 28.76
N VAL A 455 12.02 13.65 27.86
CA VAL A 455 12.20 13.50 26.41
C VAL A 455 12.36 14.82 25.68
N GLU A 456 13.18 14.82 24.64
CA GLU A 456 13.30 15.89 23.67
C GLU A 456 12.58 15.48 22.38
N PRO A 457 11.39 16.04 22.09
CA PRO A 457 10.64 15.68 20.91
C PRO A 457 11.16 16.41 19.67
N THR A 458 11.33 15.67 18.57
CA THR A 458 11.51 16.21 17.22
C THR A 458 10.42 15.65 16.33
N VAL A 459 9.62 16.53 15.71
CA VAL A 459 8.59 16.12 14.75
C VAL A 459 9.10 16.42 13.35
N TRP A 460 9.05 15.41 12.48
CA TRP A 460 9.26 15.57 11.05
C TRP A 460 7.91 15.67 10.37
N ILE A 461 7.73 16.71 9.56
CA ILE A 461 6.51 16.94 8.79
C ILE A 461 6.83 16.96 7.29
N ARG A 462 5.81 16.70 6.48
CA ARG A 462 5.86 16.88 5.02
C ARG A 462 4.71 17.76 4.55
N PRO A 463 4.86 18.48 3.43
CA PRO A 463 3.80 19.31 2.89
C PRO A 463 2.60 18.47 2.47
N ARG A 464 1.41 18.94 2.86
CA ARG A 464 0.12 18.38 2.44
C ARG A 464 -0.38 19.17 1.23
N GLN A 465 -0.55 18.48 0.12
CA GLN A 465 -1.06 19.07 -1.12
C GLN A 465 -2.46 19.66 -0.90
N GLY A 466 -2.69 20.88 -1.40
CA GLY A 466 -3.96 21.58 -1.27
C GLY A 466 -3.85 23.11 -1.12
N PRO A 467 -4.98 23.80 -0.91
CA PRO A 467 -5.02 25.27 -0.94
C PRO A 467 -4.19 25.93 0.16
N LYS A 468 -4.11 25.31 1.35
CA LYS A 468 -3.29 25.84 2.46
C LYS A 468 -1.80 25.83 2.15
N LEU A 469 -1.33 24.84 1.40
CA LEU A 469 0.04 24.82 0.92
C LEU A 469 0.26 25.85 -0.20
N ALA A 470 -0.68 25.98 -1.14
CA ALA A 470 -0.64 26.97 -2.20
C ALA A 470 -0.49 28.40 -1.64
N ASP A 471 -1.22 28.73 -0.58
CA ASP A 471 -1.12 30.02 0.11
C ASP A 471 0.28 30.29 0.68
N LEU A 472 0.92 29.24 1.22
CA LEU A 472 2.23 29.30 1.87
C LEU A 472 3.38 29.48 0.87
N VAL A 473 3.30 28.78 -0.27
CA VAL A 473 4.35 28.80 -1.31
C VAL A 473 4.22 29.98 -2.27
N ALA A 474 3.02 30.56 -2.42
CA ALA A 474 2.78 31.69 -3.29
C ALA A 474 3.64 32.91 -2.93
N GLN A 475 4.28 33.48 -3.95
CA GLN A 475 5.13 34.64 -3.80
C GLN A 475 4.29 35.85 -3.34
N PRO A 476 4.71 36.57 -2.28
CA PRO A 476 4.02 37.78 -1.85
C PRO A 476 4.14 38.90 -2.88
N GLY A 477 3.09 39.69 -3.04
CA GLY A 477 3.10 40.88 -3.91
C GLY A 477 3.13 40.58 -5.42
N THR A 478 2.83 39.35 -5.83
CA THR A 478 2.70 38.94 -7.23
C THR A 478 1.24 38.68 -7.60
N THR A 479 0.98 38.60 -8.90
CA THR A 479 -0.31 38.16 -9.45
C THR A 479 -0.63 36.74 -8.97
N ARG A 480 -1.87 36.51 -8.53
CA ARG A 480 -2.35 35.19 -8.10
C ARG A 480 -3.50 34.70 -8.96
N ALA A 481 -3.48 33.45 -9.36
CA ALA A 481 -4.62 32.79 -9.98
C ALA A 481 -5.44 31.97 -8.97
N SER A 482 -6.76 31.98 -9.15
CA SER A 482 -7.71 31.13 -8.44
C SER A 482 -8.76 30.57 -9.40
N GLY A 483 -9.13 29.31 -9.21
CA GLY A 483 -10.16 28.63 -9.99
C GLY A 483 -10.17 27.14 -9.67
N ASP A 484 -11.20 26.44 -10.12
CA ASP A 484 -11.29 24.99 -9.94
C ASP A 484 -10.22 24.29 -10.79
N ALA A 485 -9.70 23.18 -10.29
CA ALA A 485 -8.74 22.33 -10.98
C ALA A 485 -9.13 20.86 -10.82
N ASP A 486 -8.60 20.00 -11.70
CA ASP A 486 -8.75 18.54 -11.55
C ASP A 486 -7.81 17.99 -10.46
N PRO A 487 -6.50 18.28 -10.46
CA PRO A 487 -5.60 17.86 -9.38
C PRO A 487 -5.72 18.81 -8.17
N ILE A 488 -5.58 18.26 -6.96
CA ILE A 488 -5.50 19.04 -5.72
C ILE A 488 -4.08 19.58 -5.50
N ASP A 489 -3.08 18.89 -6.06
CA ASP A 489 -1.67 19.22 -5.98
C ASP A 489 -1.39 20.63 -6.48
N VAL A 490 -0.54 21.34 -5.73
CA VAL A 490 -0.26 22.76 -5.96
C VAL A 490 0.28 22.99 -7.38
N LEU A 491 1.14 22.10 -7.88
CA LEU A 491 1.76 22.15 -9.21
C LEU A 491 0.81 21.82 -10.38
N GLY A 492 -0.40 21.32 -10.10
CA GLY A 492 -1.46 21.07 -11.09
C GLY A 492 -2.71 21.94 -10.91
N SER A 493 -2.75 22.71 -9.83
CA SER A 493 -3.86 23.57 -9.43
C SER A 493 -3.80 24.95 -10.11
N ALA A 494 -4.74 25.85 -9.79
CA ALA A 494 -4.72 27.23 -10.28
C ALA A 494 -3.43 27.99 -9.93
N PHE A 495 -2.72 27.60 -8.86
CA PHE A 495 -1.42 28.17 -8.50
C PHE A 495 -0.42 28.11 -9.67
N ALA A 496 -0.36 26.97 -10.35
CA ALA A 496 0.60 26.70 -11.42
C ALA A 496 0.45 27.66 -12.60
N ALA A 497 -0.75 28.22 -12.85
CA ALA A 497 -0.96 29.15 -13.96
C ALA A 497 -0.25 30.51 -13.79
N THR A 498 0.34 30.80 -12.62
CA THR A 498 0.98 32.08 -12.29
C THR A 498 2.21 31.92 -11.40
N ASP A 499 2.79 30.72 -11.32
CA ASP A 499 3.95 30.46 -10.46
C ASP A 499 5.28 30.87 -11.11
N GLY A 500 5.27 31.22 -12.41
CA GLY A 500 6.44 31.60 -13.17
C GLY A 500 7.31 30.41 -13.59
N ASP A 501 6.79 29.18 -13.55
CA ASP A 501 7.46 27.96 -14.03
C ASP A 501 6.69 27.36 -15.22
N PRO A 502 7.20 27.45 -16.46
CA PRO A 502 6.52 26.88 -17.64
C PRO A 502 6.46 25.35 -17.63
N ARG A 503 7.09 24.68 -16.66
CA ARG A 503 7.06 23.22 -16.50
C ARG A 503 5.85 22.73 -15.73
N THR A 504 5.18 23.59 -14.96
CA THR A 504 3.95 23.28 -14.23
C THR A 504 2.75 23.73 -15.07
N SER A 505 1.56 23.21 -14.78
CA SER A 505 0.37 23.61 -15.55
C SER A 505 -0.90 23.43 -14.74
N TRP A 506 -1.75 24.46 -14.74
CA TRP A 506 -3.12 24.33 -14.28
C TRP A 506 -3.89 23.42 -15.23
N THR A 507 -4.56 22.41 -14.67
CA THR A 507 -5.46 21.52 -15.39
C THR A 507 -6.89 21.75 -14.94
N ALA A 508 -7.77 22.10 -15.87
CA ALA A 508 -9.18 22.34 -15.56
C ALA A 508 -9.90 21.05 -15.10
N PRO A 509 -11.01 21.14 -14.34
CA PRO A 509 -11.71 19.97 -13.82
C PRO A 509 -12.19 19.00 -14.90
N GLN A 510 -12.05 17.68 -14.69
CA GLN A 510 -12.44 16.68 -15.70
C GLN A 510 -13.91 16.79 -16.15
N ARG A 511 -14.82 17.26 -15.30
CA ARG A 511 -16.24 17.46 -15.65
C ARG A 511 -16.48 18.44 -16.80
N VAL A 512 -15.53 19.34 -17.10
CA VAL A 512 -15.70 20.36 -18.14
C VAL A 512 -15.76 19.76 -19.55
N VAL A 513 -15.09 18.63 -19.79
CA VAL A 513 -15.17 17.94 -21.10
C VAL A 513 -16.51 17.23 -21.30
N GLN A 514 -17.15 16.79 -20.22
CA GLN A 514 -18.46 16.11 -20.30
C GLN A 514 -19.58 17.09 -20.68
N PHE A 515 -19.57 18.29 -20.11
CA PHE A 515 -20.62 19.30 -20.31
C PHE A 515 -20.23 20.42 -21.28
N LYS A 516 -19.00 20.40 -21.81
CA LYS A 516 -18.39 21.48 -22.61
C LYS A 516 -18.57 22.86 -21.97
N ALA A 517 -18.48 22.91 -20.64
CA ALA A 517 -18.58 24.15 -19.87
C ALA A 517 -17.22 24.87 -19.89
N PRO A 518 -17.14 26.18 -20.17
CA PRO A 518 -15.86 26.91 -20.19
C PRO A 518 -15.20 26.95 -18.81
N PRO A 519 -14.03 26.31 -18.60
CA PRO A 519 -13.30 26.49 -17.34
C PRO A 519 -12.76 27.91 -17.27
N THR A 520 -12.73 28.47 -16.05
CA THR A 520 -12.41 29.87 -15.81
C THR A 520 -11.39 30.01 -14.69
N LEU A 521 -10.36 30.81 -14.94
CA LEU A 521 -9.41 31.29 -13.94
C LEU A 521 -9.68 32.76 -13.65
N THR A 522 -9.56 33.16 -12.39
CA THR A 522 -9.54 34.55 -11.96
C THR A 522 -8.13 34.92 -11.53
N LEU A 523 -7.53 35.91 -12.18
CA LEU A 523 -6.25 36.50 -11.81
C LEU A 523 -6.50 37.72 -10.94
N LYS A 524 -5.85 37.78 -9.78
CA LYS A 524 -5.85 38.92 -8.86
C LYS A 524 -4.48 39.60 -8.87
N LEU A 525 -4.46 40.88 -9.24
CA LEU A 525 -3.27 41.72 -9.19
C LEU A 525 -3.07 42.29 -7.77
N PRO A 526 -1.83 42.61 -7.36
CA PRO A 526 -1.56 43.22 -6.06
C PRO A 526 -2.19 44.61 -5.87
N ALA A 527 -2.35 45.34 -6.97
CA ALA A 527 -2.98 46.67 -6.99
C ALA A 527 -3.65 46.92 -8.36
N PRO A 528 -4.69 47.77 -8.42
CA PRO A 528 -5.30 48.17 -9.68
C PRO A 528 -4.25 48.77 -10.63
N THR A 529 -4.08 48.15 -11.79
CA THR A 529 -3.07 48.52 -12.79
C THR A 529 -3.71 48.60 -14.16
N GLU A 530 -3.21 49.46 -15.04
CA GLU A 530 -3.66 49.53 -16.42
C GLU A 530 -3.15 48.32 -17.22
N VAL A 531 -4.04 47.38 -17.49
CA VAL A 531 -3.74 46.13 -18.22
C VAL A 531 -3.94 46.37 -19.72
N GLY A 532 -2.93 46.09 -20.54
CA GLY A 532 -2.98 46.29 -22.00
C GLY A 532 -2.90 44.98 -22.81
N ALA A 533 -2.37 43.91 -22.23
CA ALA A 533 -2.28 42.61 -22.88
C ALA A 533 -2.17 41.46 -21.86
N LEU A 534 -2.41 40.24 -22.33
CA LEU A 534 -2.18 39.01 -21.58
C LEU A 534 -1.31 38.07 -22.42
N ARG A 535 -0.17 37.64 -21.89
CA ARG A 535 0.64 36.57 -22.48
C ARG A 535 0.16 35.24 -21.92
N ILE A 536 -0.21 34.33 -22.82
CA ILE A 536 -0.79 33.03 -22.52
C ILE A 536 0.18 31.96 -23.01
N ASP A 537 0.61 31.10 -22.09
CA ASP A 537 1.46 29.95 -22.38
C ASP A 537 0.66 28.65 -22.12
N PRO A 538 0.29 27.90 -23.17
CA PRO A 538 -0.37 26.59 -23.02
C PRO A 538 0.53 25.49 -22.45
N GLY A 539 1.84 25.68 -22.43
CA GLY A 539 2.82 24.65 -22.08
C GLY A 539 3.28 23.80 -23.27
N THR A 540 4.49 23.25 -23.16
CA THR A 540 5.16 22.53 -24.25
C THR A 540 4.68 21.09 -24.46
N GLY A 541 3.86 20.55 -23.54
CA GLY A 541 3.40 19.17 -23.57
C GLY A 541 1.89 19.04 -23.35
N GLN A 542 1.36 17.87 -23.68
CA GLN A 542 -0.02 17.46 -23.37
C GLN A 542 0.00 16.13 -22.61
N PRO A 543 -1.01 15.83 -21.76
CA PRO A 543 -1.98 16.75 -21.17
C PRO A 543 -1.31 17.83 -20.29
N PRO A 544 -2.00 18.95 -19.99
CA PRO A 544 -3.39 19.26 -20.35
C PRO A 544 -3.61 19.61 -21.83
N ALA A 545 -4.86 19.65 -22.29
CA ALA A 545 -5.18 19.98 -23.68
C ALA A 545 -4.95 21.47 -23.99
N HIS A 546 -4.41 21.79 -25.16
CA HIS A 546 -4.12 23.17 -25.52
C HIS A 546 -5.39 23.93 -25.92
N PRO A 547 -5.63 25.14 -25.37
CA PRO A 547 -6.75 25.97 -25.77
C PRO A 547 -6.57 26.58 -27.16
N THR A 548 -7.68 26.75 -27.88
CA THR A 548 -7.77 27.36 -29.22
C THR A 548 -8.58 28.65 -29.23
N LEU A 549 -9.42 28.87 -28.21
CA LEU A 549 -10.21 30.08 -28.05
C LEU A 549 -10.31 30.45 -26.58
N VAL A 550 -9.98 31.70 -26.25
CA VAL A 550 -10.05 32.25 -24.89
C VAL A 550 -10.89 33.51 -24.86
N ALA A 551 -11.60 33.74 -23.75
CA ALA A 551 -12.26 34.99 -23.42
C ALA A 551 -11.59 35.61 -22.19
N ILE A 552 -11.22 36.88 -22.30
CA ILE A 552 -10.53 37.64 -21.26
C ILE A 552 -11.39 38.83 -20.89
N ASP A 553 -11.82 38.92 -19.64
CA ASP A 553 -12.65 40.01 -19.13
C ASP A 553 -11.88 40.82 -18.08
N LEU A 554 -11.71 42.12 -18.34
CA LEU A 554 -11.11 43.08 -17.41
C LEU A 554 -12.17 43.74 -16.50
N GLY A 555 -13.44 43.34 -16.64
CA GLY A 555 -14.65 43.83 -15.98
C GLY A 555 -15.48 44.85 -16.79
N ASP A 556 -15.18 45.03 -18.08
CA ASP A 556 -16.00 45.79 -19.05
C ASP A 556 -16.58 44.92 -20.17
N GLY A 557 -16.46 43.59 -20.03
CA GLY A 557 -17.00 42.59 -20.94
C GLY A 557 -15.89 41.68 -21.53
N PRO A 558 -16.25 40.44 -21.91
CA PRO A 558 -15.27 39.47 -22.41
C PRO A 558 -14.75 39.85 -23.79
N GLN A 559 -13.42 39.92 -23.92
CA GLN A 559 -12.69 40.08 -25.18
C GLN A 559 -12.17 38.72 -25.63
N THR A 560 -12.53 38.27 -26.85
CA THR A 560 -12.15 36.95 -27.34
C THR A 560 -10.86 36.98 -28.16
N THR A 561 -10.00 35.99 -27.97
CA THR A 561 -8.75 35.80 -28.73
C THR A 561 -8.64 34.36 -29.18
N ARG A 562 -8.28 34.14 -30.45
CA ARG A 562 -7.96 32.81 -30.99
C ARG A 562 -6.49 32.50 -30.74
N LEU A 563 -6.22 31.27 -30.33
CA LEU A 563 -4.88 30.72 -30.15
C LEU A 563 -4.58 29.71 -31.26
N SER A 564 -3.29 29.47 -31.54
CA SER A 564 -2.85 28.48 -32.53
C SER A 564 -3.19 27.03 -32.15
N GLY A 565 -3.28 26.74 -30.85
CA GLY A 565 -3.46 25.38 -30.33
C GLY A 565 -2.23 24.47 -30.48
N ASN A 566 -1.06 25.02 -30.82
CA ASN A 566 0.18 24.26 -31.07
C ASN A 566 1.16 24.29 -29.87
N GLY A 567 0.74 24.81 -28.71
CA GLY A 567 1.59 24.93 -27.52
C GLY A 567 2.50 26.16 -27.48
N GLU A 568 2.56 26.97 -28.54
CA GLU A 568 3.41 28.17 -28.53
C GLU A 568 2.79 29.31 -27.70
N PRO A 569 3.59 30.04 -26.90
CA PRO A 569 3.10 31.19 -26.16
C PRO A 569 2.61 32.31 -27.09
N GLN A 570 1.45 32.90 -26.79
CA GLN A 570 0.88 33.99 -27.57
C GLN A 570 0.48 35.18 -26.69
N THR A 571 0.57 36.39 -27.24
CA THR A 571 0.15 37.61 -26.55
C THR A 571 -1.16 38.13 -27.12
N ALA A 572 -2.22 38.09 -26.30
CA ALA A 572 -3.51 38.67 -26.59
C ALA A 572 -3.48 40.18 -26.26
N ARG A 573 -3.61 41.04 -27.27
CA ARG A 573 -3.77 42.50 -27.07
C ARG A 573 -5.20 42.80 -26.65
N LEU A 574 -5.35 43.58 -25.59
CA LEU A 574 -6.65 43.92 -25.00
C LEU A 574 -6.90 45.41 -25.14
N LYS A 575 -8.17 45.80 -25.10
CA LYS A 575 -8.54 47.20 -24.85
C LYS A 575 -8.08 47.57 -23.43
N PRO A 576 -7.20 48.58 -23.25
CA PRO A 576 -6.63 48.88 -21.94
C PRO A 576 -7.68 49.26 -20.90
N ARG A 577 -7.48 48.77 -19.67
CA ARG A 577 -8.34 49.11 -18.53
C ARG A 577 -7.58 49.00 -17.22
N VAL A 578 -7.85 49.94 -16.31
CA VAL A 578 -7.41 49.84 -14.92
C VAL A 578 -8.30 48.84 -14.19
N THR A 579 -7.72 47.71 -13.79
CA THR A 579 -8.39 46.68 -13.00
C THR A 579 -7.38 46.01 -12.08
N ASP A 580 -7.85 45.34 -11.04
CA ASP A 580 -7.07 44.43 -10.21
C ASP A 580 -7.51 42.97 -10.36
N THR A 581 -8.52 42.71 -11.20
CA THR A 581 -9.15 41.40 -11.35
C THR A 581 -9.37 41.13 -12.84
N ILE A 582 -8.90 39.99 -13.30
CA ILE A 582 -8.97 39.56 -14.71
C ILE A 582 -9.56 38.16 -14.74
N THR A 583 -10.61 37.96 -15.52
CA THR A 583 -11.23 36.64 -15.68
C THR A 583 -10.84 36.06 -17.02
N VAL A 584 -10.31 34.84 -17.03
CA VAL A 584 -9.86 34.12 -18.24
C VAL A 584 -10.65 32.83 -18.36
N SER A 585 -11.49 32.72 -19.39
CA SER A 585 -12.30 31.54 -19.69
C SER A 585 -11.82 30.86 -20.97
N LEU A 586 -11.61 29.53 -20.92
CA LEU A 586 -11.24 28.75 -22.10
C LEU A 586 -12.51 28.30 -22.81
N LEU A 587 -12.78 28.84 -24.00
CA LEU A 587 -14.01 28.59 -24.76
C LEU A 587 -13.88 27.43 -25.77
N GLY A 588 -12.65 27.07 -26.14
CA GLY A 588 -12.36 25.97 -27.06
C GLY A 588 -10.93 25.47 -26.90
N TRP A 589 -10.70 24.19 -27.21
CA TRP A 589 -9.43 23.49 -27.06
C TRP A 589 -9.35 22.28 -28.00
N ASN A 590 -8.17 21.70 -28.11
CA ASN A 590 -7.95 20.48 -28.88
C ASN A 590 -8.50 19.26 -28.14
N ASP A 591 -9.15 18.34 -28.85
CA ASP A 591 -9.56 17.06 -28.27
C ASP A 591 -8.35 16.11 -28.23
N ILE A 592 -7.99 15.64 -27.02
CA ILE A 592 -6.95 14.63 -26.81
C ILE A 592 -7.54 13.46 -26.03
N ILE A 593 -7.24 12.25 -26.48
CA ILE A 593 -7.73 11.01 -25.89
C ILE A 593 -6.60 10.40 -25.06
N ASP A 594 -6.84 10.25 -23.76
CA ASP A 594 -5.96 9.51 -22.85
C ASP A 594 -6.45 8.08 -22.69
N ARG A 595 -5.59 7.10 -22.97
CA ARG A 595 -5.78 5.74 -22.49
C ARG A 595 -5.26 5.66 -21.06
N THR A 596 -6.18 5.65 -20.11
CA THR A 596 -5.89 5.57 -18.68
C THR A 596 -5.17 4.27 -18.30
N SER A 597 -4.57 4.22 -17.12
CA SER A 597 -3.96 2.99 -16.57
C SER A 597 -4.93 1.81 -16.38
N LEU A 598 -6.24 2.06 -16.46
CA LEU A 598 -7.28 1.03 -16.40
C LEU A 598 -7.77 0.59 -17.79
N GLY A 599 -7.19 1.14 -18.85
CA GLY A 599 -7.54 0.83 -20.24
C GLY A 599 -8.75 1.59 -20.79
N PHE A 600 -9.33 2.52 -20.03
CA PHE A 600 -10.41 3.39 -20.53
C PHE A 600 -9.86 4.54 -21.37
N ASP A 601 -10.53 4.85 -22.47
CA ASP A 601 -10.27 6.01 -23.30
C ASP A 601 -11.06 7.21 -22.76
N GLN A 602 -10.38 8.30 -22.40
CA GLN A 602 -10.95 9.48 -21.77
C GLN A 602 -10.45 10.77 -22.44
N LEU A 603 -11.36 11.69 -22.77
CA LEU A 603 -10.97 13.03 -23.21
C LEU A 603 -10.33 13.82 -22.06
N LYS A 604 -9.24 14.56 -22.31
CA LYS A 604 -8.62 15.39 -21.26
C LYS A 604 -9.07 16.86 -21.32
N PRO A 605 -9.21 17.50 -20.14
CA PRO A 605 -9.56 18.89 -20.03
C PRO A 605 -8.42 19.81 -20.48
N PRO A 606 -8.74 21.05 -20.85
CA PRO A 606 -7.73 22.04 -21.21
C PRO A 606 -6.98 22.56 -19.99
N GLY A 607 -5.88 23.25 -20.25
CA GLY A 607 -5.06 23.84 -19.20
C GLY A 607 -4.07 24.86 -19.75
N LEU A 608 -3.32 25.46 -18.84
CA LEU A 608 -2.35 26.51 -19.12
C LEU A 608 -1.13 26.35 -18.23
N ALA A 609 0.06 26.53 -18.79
CA ALA A 609 1.30 26.58 -18.04
C ALA A 609 1.47 27.93 -17.35
N GLU A 610 1.31 29.04 -18.06
CA GLU A 610 1.57 30.37 -17.48
C GLU A 610 0.67 31.46 -18.07
N LEU A 611 0.23 32.39 -17.21
CA LEU A 611 -0.56 33.57 -17.54
C LEU A 611 0.15 34.82 -17.01
N THR A 612 0.83 35.54 -17.91
CA THR A 612 1.54 36.77 -17.56
C THR A 612 0.75 38.00 -18.00
N VAL A 613 0.27 38.79 -17.05
CA VAL A 613 -0.41 40.06 -17.30
C VAL A 613 0.59 41.12 -17.74
N LEU A 614 0.28 41.88 -18.79
CA LEU A 614 1.14 42.92 -19.35
C LEU A 614 0.47 44.30 -19.29
N ASP A 615 1.27 45.32 -18.95
CA ASP A 615 0.83 46.72 -19.03
C ASP A 615 0.74 47.22 -20.49
N ILE A 616 0.34 48.47 -20.68
CA ILE A 616 0.24 49.12 -22.01
C ILE A 616 1.58 49.25 -22.74
N HIS A 617 2.70 49.11 -22.03
CA HIS A 617 4.06 49.14 -22.57
C HIS A 617 4.63 47.73 -22.81
N GLY A 618 3.83 46.68 -22.56
CA GLY A 618 4.24 45.28 -22.73
C GLY A 618 5.14 44.75 -21.61
N LYS A 619 5.19 45.41 -20.44
CA LYS A 619 5.95 44.93 -19.29
C LYS A 619 5.10 44.01 -18.40
N PRO A 620 5.66 42.92 -17.87
CA PRO A 620 4.97 42.07 -16.90
C PRO A 620 4.52 42.84 -15.65
N VAL A 621 3.25 42.68 -15.28
CA VAL A 621 2.66 43.24 -14.06
C VAL A 621 2.78 42.22 -12.93
N ALA A 622 3.70 42.47 -12.02
CA ALA A 622 3.90 41.67 -10.80
C ALA A 622 3.97 40.14 -11.06
N ALA A 623 4.68 39.73 -12.13
CA ALA A 623 4.89 38.33 -12.45
C ALA A 623 5.73 37.63 -11.36
N ALA A 624 5.39 36.39 -11.05
CA ALA A 624 6.19 35.57 -10.16
C ALA A 624 7.51 35.14 -10.83
N ASP A 625 8.53 34.95 -10.01
CA ASP A 625 9.82 34.39 -10.43
C ASP A 625 10.01 33.08 -9.65
N SER A 626 9.76 31.96 -10.32
CA SER A 626 9.86 30.62 -9.73
C SER A 626 11.25 30.35 -9.15
N ALA A 627 12.32 30.73 -9.84
CA ALA A 627 13.70 30.50 -9.40
C ALA A 627 14.06 31.31 -8.15
N ALA A 628 13.59 32.57 -8.06
CA ALA A 628 13.75 33.39 -6.86
C ALA A 628 12.85 32.90 -5.72
N ASN A 629 11.58 32.56 -6.02
CA ASN A 629 10.61 32.14 -5.03
C ASN A 629 11.00 30.79 -4.40
N ARG A 630 11.54 29.83 -5.15
CA ARG A 630 12.04 28.56 -4.60
C ARG A 630 13.08 28.75 -3.50
N LYS A 631 13.92 29.79 -3.58
CA LYS A 631 14.93 30.14 -2.57
C LYS A 631 14.35 30.90 -1.37
N ARG A 632 13.11 31.38 -1.46
CA ARG A 632 12.46 32.14 -0.40
C ARG A 632 12.28 31.26 0.83
N THR A 633 12.70 31.78 1.97
CA THR A 633 12.47 31.15 3.27
C THR A 633 11.00 31.27 3.66
N VAL A 634 10.44 30.16 4.13
CA VAL A 634 9.13 30.10 4.77
C VAL A 634 9.37 29.81 6.24
N ALA A 635 8.87 30.68 7.11
CA ALA A 635 8.96 30.51 8.55
C ALA A 635 7.56 30.53 9.16
N LEU A 636 7.20 29.47 9.88
CA LEU A 636 6.05 29.44 10.75
C LEU A 636 6.55 29.71 12.17
N PRO A 637 6.26 30.89 12.73
CA PRO A 637 6.68 31.20 14.08
C PRO A 637 5.97 30.30 15.09
N CYS A 638 6.48 30.32 16.32
CA CYS A 638 5.90 29.58 17.43
C CYS A 638 4.39 29.79 17.56
N GLY A 639 3.66 28.68 17.61
CA GLY A 639 2.19 28.68 17.67
C GLY A 639 1.50 28.57 16.31
N GLN A 640 2.24 28.63 15.21
CA GLN A 640 1.72 28.43 13.86
C GLN A 640 2.24 27.13 13.20
N GLY A 641 3.23 26.47 13.81
CA GLY A 641 3.67 25.13 13.42
C GLY A 641 2.81 24.02 14.04
N PRO A 642 3.20 22.75 13.84
CA PRO A 642 2.59 21.61 14.51
C PRO A 642 2.51 21.75 16.02
N ILE A 643 1.47 21.16 16.63
CA ILE A 643 1.31 21.10 18.08
C ILE A 643 1.52 19.67 18.55
N ILE A 644 2.37 19.49 19.56
CA ILE A 644 2.59 18.19 20.20
C ILE A 644 1.84 18.17 21.53
N GLY A 645 0.86 17.28 21.66
CA GLY A 645 0.18 16.95 22.90
C GLY A 645 0.78 15.68 23.49
N VAL A 646 1.35 15.76 24.70
CA VAL A 646 1.86 14.57 25.41
C VAL A 646 1.86 14.81 26.92
N ALA A 647 1.49 13.80 27.71
CA ALA A 647 1.47 13.86 29.19
C ALA A 647 0.71 15.10 29.75
N GLY A 648 -0.39 15.49 29.10
CA GLY A 648 -1.19 16.67 29.47
C GLY A 648 -0.56 18.03 29.13
N GLN A 649 0.58 18.05 28.45
CA GLN A 649 1.26 19.26 28.00
C GLN A 649 1.05 19.49 26.49
N PHE A 650 0.90 20.75 26.11
CA PHE A 650 0.84 21.17 24.70
C PHE A 650 2.10 21.97 24.35
N ILE A 651 2.88 21.45 23.42
CA ILE A 651 4.16 22.01 23.00
C ILE A 651 3.97 22.61 21.63
N GLN A 652 4.09 23.93 21.55
CA GLN A 652 4.08 24.67 20.31
C GLN A 652 5.42 24.49 19.59
N THR A 653 5.38 24.34 18.28
CA THR A 653 6.59 24.26 17.45
C THR A 653 6.67 25.43 16.47
N SER A 654 7.87 25.61 15.92
CA SER A 654 8.17 26.50 14.81
C SER A 654 8.74 25.68 13.65
N VAL A 655 8.56 26.19 12.43
CA VAL A 655 9.04 25.54 11.21
C VAL A 655 9.83 26.56 10.40
N HIS A 656 11.03 26.18 9.96
CA HIS A 656 11.87 26.98 9.09
C HIS A 656 12.28 26.15 7.88
N THR A 657 11.90 26.59 6.68
CA THR A 657 12.13 25.85 5.43
C THR A 657 12.22 26.81 4.25
N THR A 658 12.26 26.27 3.03
CA THR A 658 12.18 27.02 1.77
C THR A 658 10.96 26.59 0.97
N VAL A 659 10.52 27.44 0.04
CA VAL A 659 9.50 27.05 -0.94
C VAL A 659 9.93 25.84 -1.76
N GLY A 660 11.20 25.76 -2.16
CA GLY A 660 11.75 24.62 -2.89
C GLY A 660 11.52 23.30 -2.16
N ALA A 661 11.92 23.22 -0.89
CA ALA A 661 11.74 22.02 -0.05
C ALA A 661 10.25 21.63 0.10
N LEU A 662 9.34 22.60 0.17
CA LEU A 662 7.89 22.34 0.21
C LEU A 662 7.33 21.83 -1.11
N LEU A 663 7.86 22.28 -2.25
CA LEU A 663 7.42 21.80 -3.56
C LEU A 663 8.01 20.41 -3.88
N ASP A 664 9.23 20.14 -3.42
CA ASP A 664 9.92 18.86 -3.64
C ASP A 664 9.37 17.74 -2.74
N GLY A 665 8.72 18.12 -1.62
CA GLY A 665 8.09 17.21 -0.68
C GLY A 665 9.03 16.73 0.43
N ASP A 666 10.08 17.51 0.73
CA ASP A 666 11.12 17.15 1.68
C ASP A 666 10.59 16.99 3.12
N PRO A 667 11.18 16.09 3.92
CA PRO A 667 10.90 16.04 5.35
C PRO A 667 11.52 17.26 6.05
N ILE A 668 10.70 17.98 6.83
CA ILE A 668 11.07 19.22 7.51
C ILE A 668 10.94 19.03 9.02
N ALA A 669 11.95 19.42 9.77
CA ALA A 669 11.90 19.40 11.23
C ALA A 669 11.04 20.56 11.77
N ALA A 670 10.05 20.24 12.60
CA ALA A 670 9.35 21.19 13.44
C ALA A 670 10.02 21.23 14.82
N GLN A 671 10.56 22.39 15.18
CA GLN A 671 11.36 22.58 16.39
C GLN A 671 10.47 23.05 17.55
N PRO A 672 10.51 22.40 18.73
CA PRO A 672 9.84 22.90 19.92
C PRO A 672 10.28 24.32 20.28
N CYS A 673 9.29 25.18 20.58
CA CYS A 673 9.55 26.58 20.93
C CYS A 673 10.01 26.78 22.37
N ARG A 674 9.62 25.87 23.26
CA ARG A 674 10.11 25.88 24.64
C ARG A 674 11.51 25.27 24.67
N PRO A 675 12.45 25.84 25.44
CA PRO A 675 13.70 25.19 25.74
C PRO A 675 13.47 24.08 26.80
N GLY A 676 14.21 22.99 26.67
CA GLY A 676 14.27 21.93 27.66
C GLY A 676 13.28 20.78 27.45
N PRO A 677 13.54 19.64 28.13
CA PRO A 677 12.84 18.40 27.87
C PRO A 677 11.42 18.39 28.44
N VAL A 678 10.66 17.37 28.07
CA VAL A 678 9.28 17.10 28.47
C VAL A 678 9.26 15.92 29.41
N ALA A 679 8.67 16.08 30.60
CA ALA A 679 8.54 14.99 31.54
C ALA A 679 7.42 14.02 31.06
N LEU A 680 7.78 12.75 30.90
CA LEU A 680 6.84 11.65 30.66
C LEU A 680 6.66 10.85 31.95
N PRO A 681 5.46 10.84 32.54
CA PRO A 681 5.14 9.96 33.66
C PRO A 681 5.19 8.49 33.23
N ALA A 682 5.44 7.60 34.19
CA ALA A 682 5.31 6.16 33.98
C ALA A 682 3.84 5.78 33.65
N GLY A 683 3.67 4.68 32.92
CA GLY A 683 2.37 4.17 32.49
C GLY A 683 2.03 4.53 31.04
N GLN A 684 0.74 4.44 30.70
CA GLN A 684 0.26 4.75 29.36
C GLN A 684 0.18 6.26 29.15
N GLN A 685 0.84 6.75 28.09
CA GLN A 685 0.83 8.16 27.71
C GLN A 685 0.39 8.31 26.25
N GLU A 686 -0.60 9.14 25.98
CA GLU A 686 -0.99 9.46 24.60
C GLU A 686 -0.09 10.57 24.06
N LEU A 687 0.54 10.31 22.91
CA LEU A 687 1.22 11.27 22.07
C LEU A 687 0.31 11.61 20.89
N LEU A 688 -0.08 12.88 20.80
CA LEU A 688 -0.88 13.42 19.70
C LEU A 688 -0.07 14.51 19.00
N VAL A 689 0.04 14.45 17.68
CA VAL A 689 0.64 15.52 16.88
C VAL A 689 -0.37 16.04 15.87
N SER A 690 -0.65 17.34 15.96
CA SER A 690 -1.53 18.07 15.06
C SER A 690 -0.69 18.98 14.13
N PRO A 691 -0.42 18.57 12.88
CA PRO A 691 0.43 19.30 11.93
C PRO A 691 -0.23 20.54 11.29
N GLY A 692 -1.55 20.70 11.40
CA GLY A 692 -2.31 21.75 10.74
C GLY A 692 -2.63 21.43 9.27
N GLY A 693 -3.34 22.33 8.58
CA GLY A 693 -3.90 22.04 7.24
C GLY A 693 -2.92 22.05 6.07
N ALA A 694 -1.66 22.45 6.27
CA ALA A 694 -0.64 22.52 5.21
C ALA A 694 0.38 21.38 5.28
N PHE A 695 0.29 20.50 6.28
CA PHE A 695 1.28 19.46 6.53
C PHE A 695 0.65 18.14 6.97
N VAL A 696 1.41 17.07 6.81
CA VAL A 696 1.17 15.76 7.44
C VAL A 696 2.38 15.40 8.30
N VAL A 697 2.18 14.55 9.31
CA VAL A 697 3.29 14.05 10.14
C VAL A 697 3.99 12.92 9.39
N ASP A 698 5.30 13.04 9.25
CA ASP A 698 6.16 12.02 8.65
C ASP A 698 6.73 11.08 9.73
N GLY A 699 7.04 11.64 10.90
CA GLY A 699 7.42 10.86 12.08
C GLY A 699 7.76 11.72 13.28
N VAL A 700 7.88 11.09 14.43
CA VAL A 700 8.22 11.71 15.70
C VAL A 700 9.34 10.92 16.37
N VAL A 701 10.38 11.63 16.77
CA VAL A 701 11.48 11.09 17.57
C VAL A 701 11.38 11.68 18.97
N LEU A 702 11.28 10.83 20.00
CA LEU A 702 11.35 11.23 21.40
C LEU A 702 12.67 10.71 21.99
N ASN A 703 13.68 11.58 22.06
CA ASN A 703 14.99 11.23 22.62
C ASN A 703 14.97 11.34 24.14
N THR A 704 15.36 10.29 24.86
CA THR A 704 15.68 10.42 26.29
C THR A 704 17.13 10.92 26.45
N PRO A 705 17.58 11.32 27.66
CA PRO A 705 18.98 11.63 27.90
C PRO A 705 19.97 10.52 27.49
N LYS A 706 19.49 9.27 27.43
CA LYS A 706 20.29 8.12 26.99
C LYS A 706 20.50 8.07 25.47
N ALA A 707 19.67 8.74 24.67
CA ALA A 707 19.84 8.81 23.21
C ALA A 707 21.21 9.35 22.79
N ALA A 708 21.81 10.25 23.59
CA ALA A 708 23.16 10.78 23.36
C ALA A 708 24.26 9.70 23.37
N GLN A 709 23.96 8.50 23.91
CA GLN A 709 24.86 7.36 23.97
C GLN A 709 24.69 6.42 22.77
N LEU A 710 23.74 6.68 21.84
CA LEU A 710 23.56 5.88 20.62
C LEU A 710 24.75 6.07 19.68
N ARG A 711 25.51 5.00 19.45
CA ARG A 711 26.74 5.03 18.64
C ARG A 711 26.52 4.35 17.30
N THR A 712 27.37 4.65 16.34
CA THR A 712 27.45 3.88 15.10
C THR A 712 28.26 2.62 15.35
N ALA A 713 27.68 1.46 15.07
CA ALA A 713 28.37 0.18 15.20
C ALA A 713 29.37 0.00 14.04
N THR A 714 30.63 -0.20 14.37
CA THR A 714 31.70 -0.29 13.36
C THR A 714 31.80 -1.70 12.80
N THR A 715 31.80 -1.82 11.47
CA THR A 715 32.01 -3.11 10.79
C THR A 715 33.48 -3.32 10.46
N THR A 716 34.01 -4.50 10.77
CA THR A 716 35.35 -4.93 10.37
C THR A 716 35.25 -5.98 9.27
N PRO A 717 35.85 -5.78 8.09
CA PRO A 717 35.85 -6.80 7.04
C PRO A 717 36.61 -8.04 7.50
N VAL A 718 36.25 -9.19 6.93
CA VAL A 718 36.90 -10.47 7.24
C VAL A 718 37.43 -11.16 5.99
N ASP A 719 38.56 -11.85 6.14
CA ASP A 719 39.12 -12.67 5.08
C ASP A 719 38.32 -13.96 4.92
N THR A 720 37.95 -14.28 3.68
CA THR A 720 37.14 -15.44 3.30
C THR A 720 37.95 -16.43 2.46
N PRO A 721 38.91 -17.18 3.04
CA PRO A 721 39.79 -18.07 2.30
C PRO A 721 39.07 -19.19 1.54
N VAL A 722 37.86 -19.57 1.99
CA VAL A 722 37.01 -20.55 1.32
C VAL A 722 35.59 -20.01 1.27
N TRP A 723 35.02 -19.96 0.06
CA TRP A 723 33.63 -19.55 -0.12
C TRP A 723 32.95 -20.43 -1.18
N SER A 724 32.36 -21.56 -0.74
CA SER A 724 31.56 -22.45 -1.59
C SER A 724 30.08 -22.43 -1.21
N PRO A 725 29.19 -23.02 -2.02
CA PRO A 725 27.75 -23.10 -1.73
C PRO A 725 27.37 -23.90 -0.47
N ASP A 726 28.27 -24.75 0.04
CA ASP A 726 28.00 -25.69 1.14
C ASP A 726 29.06 -25.70 2.24
N ARG A 727 30.20 -25.03 2.00
CA ARG A 727 31.28 -24.84 2.98
C ARG A 727 31.94 -23.48 2.77
N ARG A 728 31.93 -22.67 3.82
CA ARG A 728 32.59 -21.35 3.85
C ARG A 728 33.54 -21.29 5.03
N GLN A 729 34.60 -20.53 4.92
CA GLN A 729 35.56 -20.32 6.00
C GLN A 729 35.91 -18.85 6.07
N VAL A 730 35.94 -18.34 7.29
CA VAL A 730 36.21 -16.94 7.62
C VAL A 730 37.34 -16.90 8.64
N GLN A 731 38.30 -16.00 8.47
CA GLN A 731 39.34 -15.77 9.47
C GLN A 731 38.92 -14.70 10.46
N VAL A 732 38.92 -15.05 11.74
CA VAL A 732 38.50 -14.17 12.82
C VAL A 732 39.72 -13.75 13.64
N PRO A 733 40.09 -12.45 13.65
CA PRO A 733 41.20 -11.98 14.47
C PRO A 733 40.82 -12.01 15.95
N VAL A 734 41.77 -12.17 16.86
CA VAL A 734 41.49 -12.14 18.32
C VAL A 734 40.87 -10.80 18.75
N SER A 735 39.91 -10.84 19.66
CA SER A 735 39.30 -9.67 20.31
C SER A 735 39.01 -9.99 21.77
N ASP A 736 39.11 -9.00 22.65
CA ASP A 736 38.69 -9.09 24.06
C ASP A 736 37.18 -8.91 24.25
N LYS A 737 36.46 -8.53 23.18
CA LYS A 737 35.01 -8.38 23.15
C LYS A 737 34.31 -9.51 22.40
N ALA A 738 33.05 -9.77 22.77
CA ALA A 738 32.16 -10.63 22.00
C ALA A 738 31.70 -9.92 20.71
N ARG A 739 31.79 -10.61 19.58
CA ARG A 739 31.46 -10.09 18.24
C ARG A 739 30.38 -10.92 17.58
N ALA A 740 29.70 -10.36 16.59
CA ALA A 740 28.87 -11.11 15.66
C ALA A 740 29.56 -11.16 14.30
N LEU A 741 29.67 -12.37 13.74
CA LEU A 741 29.95 -12.57 12.31
C LEU A 741 28.64 -12.48 11.56
N ALA A 742 28.52 -11.49 10.68
CA ALA A 742 27.35 -11.29 9.84
C ALA A 742 27.65 -11.70 8.39
N VAL A 743 26.68 -12.35 7.76
CA VAL A 743 26.64 -12.61 6.32
C VAL A 743 25.38 -11.90 5.79
N PRO A 744 25.50 -10.91 4.89
CA PRO A 744 24.38 -10.18 4.27
C PRO A 744 23.49 -11.03 3.33
N GLU A 745 23.07 -12.20 3.80
CA GLU A 745 22.16 -13.14 3.15
C GLU A 745 21.02 -13.45 4.14
N SER A 746 19.87 -13.88 3.62
CA SER A 746 18.74 -14.27 4.46
C SER A 746 19.11 -15.41 5.41
N VAL A 747 18.63 -15.30 6.66
CA VAL A 747 18.82 -16.35 7.68
C VAL A 747 18.29 -17.70 7.19
N ASN A 748 19.07 -18.76 7.40
CA ASN A 748 18.71 -20.12 7.06
C ASN A 748 19.27 -21.10 8.11
N PRO A 749 18.40 -21.87 8.81
CA PRO A 749 18.85 -22.78 9.87
C PRO A 749 19.73 -23.94 9.37
N GLY A 750 19.84 -24.15 8.06
CA GLY A 750 20.73 -25.16 7.49
C GLY A 750 22.21 -24.80 7.56
N TRP A 751 22.57 -23.51 7.73
CA TRP A 751 23.95 -23.09 7.93
C TRP A 751 24.35 -23.16 9.41
N ILE A 752 25.43 -23.89 9.68
CA ILE A 752 25.99 -24.05 11.03
C ILE A 752 27.44 -23.59 11.02
N ALA A 753 27.81 -22.69 11.95
CA ALA A 753 29.17 -22.22 12.12
C ALA A 753 29.86 -22.93 13.28
N HIS A 754 31.11 -23.33 13.07
CA HIS A 754 31.98 -23.92 14.07
C HIS A 754 33.30 -23.16 14.16
N THR A 755 33.84 -23.03 15.38
CA THR A 755 35.20 -22.57 15.66
C THR A 755 36.24 -23.62 15.29
N ALA A 756 37.52 -23.27 15.40
CA ALA A 756 38.63 -24.15 15.02
C ALA A 756 38.71 -25.45 15.84
N ASP A 757 38.25 -25.42 17.09
CA ASP A 757 38.14 -26.55 18.01
C ASP A 757 36.86 -27.40 17.79
N GLY A 758 35.97 -26.98 16.90
CA GLY A 758 34.71 -27.65 16.56
C GLY A 758 33.49 -27.19 17.36
N THR A 759 33.63 -26.22 18.28
CA THR A 759 32.51 -25.68 19.05
C THR A 759 31.51 -24.98 18.14
N ALA A 760 30.21 -25.31 18.26
CA ALA A 760 29.16 -24.69 17.47
C ALA A 760 28.84 -23.28 17.99
N LEU A 761 28.77 -22.31 17.08
CA LEU A 761 28.44 -20.93 17.41
C LEU A 761 26.92 -20.69 17.43
N THR A 762 26.47 -19.83 18.34
CA THR A 762 25.05 -19.47 18.48
C THR A 762 24.60 -18.59 17.30
N PRO A 763 23.56 -18.98 16.54
CA PRO A 763 23.03 -18.15 15.46
C PRO A 763 22.30 -16.91 16.01
N VAL A 764 22.38 -15.80 15.28
CA VAL A 764 21.70 -14.54 15.60
C VAL A 764 21.22 -13.89 14.30
N LYS A 765 20.01 -13.32 14.30
CA LYS A 765 19.49 -12.53 13.17
C LYS A 765 20.04 -11.10 13.26
N ILE A 766 20.89 -10.72 12.33
CA ILE A 766 21.43 -9.35 12.24
C ILE A 766 20.46 -8.49 11.43
N ASN A 767 20.22 -7.24 11.85
CA ASN A 767 19.28 -6.33 11.18
C ASN A 767 17.85 -6.90 11.02
N GLY A 768 17.48 -7.89 11.83
CA GLY A 768 16.17 -8.55 11.83
C GLY A 768 15.95 -9.60 10.74
N TRP A 769 16.89 -9.82 9.81
CA TRP A 769 16.69 -10.78 8.71
C TRP A 769 17.97 -11.48 8.21
N GLN A 770 19.15 -10.89 8.46
CA GLN A 770 20.42 -11.40 7.95
C GLN A 770 20.96 -12.54 8.80
N GLN A 771 21.68 -13.45 8.17
CA GLN A 771 22.39 -14.53 8.84
C GLN A 771 23.56 -14.00 9.68
N GLY A 772 23.68 -14.47 10.92
CA GLY A 772 24.87 -14.22 11.73
C GLY A 772 25.10 -15.25 12.83
N TRP A 773 26.28 -15.17 13.45
CA TRP A 773 26.68 -16.01 14.59
C TRP A 773 27.45 -15.20 15.63
N VAL A 774 27.20 -15.49 16.90
CA VAL A 774 27.92 -14.89 18.03
C VAL A 774 29.27 -15.57 18.21
N ILE A 775 30.33 -14.77 18.25
CA ILE A 775 31.72 -15.16 18.50
C ILE A 775 32.08 -14.67 19.91
N PRO A 776 32.36 -15.59 20.84
CA PRO A 776 32.79 -15.24 22.20
C PRO A 776 34.07 -14.41 22.23
N ALA A 777 34.25 -13.64 23.30
CA ALA A 777 35.51 -12.94 23.57
C ALA A 777 36.69 -13.94 23.71
N GLY A 778 37.86 -13.55 23.21
CA GLY A 778 39.08 -14.36 23.19
C GLY A 778 39.15 -15.39 22.06
N GLU A 779 38.04 -15.69 21.39
CA GLU A 779 38.00 -16.64 20.29
C GLU A 779 38.67 -16.06 19.03
N SER A 780 39.50 -16.87 18.37
CA SER A 780 40.24 -16.45 17.18
C SER A 780 40.55 -17.62 16.24
N GLY A 781 40.92 -17.31 15.00
CA GLY A 781 41.26 -18.29 13.98
C GLY A 781 40.09 -18.59 13.03
N PRO A 782 40.14 -19.74 12.33
CA PRO A 782 39.18 -20.03 11.28
C PRO A 782 37.82 -20.45 11.85
N VAL A 783 36.78 -19.69 11.50
CA VAL A 783 35.38 -20.10 11.69
C VAL A 783 34.89 -20.74 10.40
N THR A 784 34.38 -21.96 10.48
CA THR A 784 33.91 -22.74 9.34
C THR A 784 32.39 -22.84 9.36
N LEU A 785 31.74 -22.35 8.30
CA LEU A 785 30.31 -22.46 8.08
C LEU A 785 30.06 -23.66 7.16
N THR A 786 29.13 -24.53 7.51
CA THR A 786 28.78 -25.72 6.73
C THR A 786 27.27 -25.84 6.56
N PHE A 787 26.84 -26.46 5.47
CA PHE A 787 25.45 -26.83 5.22
C PHE A 787 25.30 -28.37 5.23
N PRO A 788 25.15 -29.02 6.40
CA PRO A 788 25.29 -30.47 6.54
C PRO A 788 24.34 -31.28 5.65
N SER A 789 23.14 -30.75 5.38
CA SER A 789 22.11 -31.39 4.56
C SER A 789 22.45 -31.48 3.07
N ASN A 790 23.45 -30.74 2.58
CA ASN A 790 23.83 -30.75 1.16
C ASN A 790 24.39 -32.12 0.71
N ARG A 791 25.20 -32.77 1.56
CA ARG A 791 25.81 -34.07 1.22
C ARG A 791 24.78 -35.19 1.04
N PRO A 792 23.85 -35.46 2.00
CA PRO A 792 22.83 -36.48 1.81
C PRO A 792 21.89 -36.13 0.64
N TYR A 793 21.57 -34.85 0.43
CA TYR A 793 20.82 -34.39 -0.75
C TYR A 793 21.50 -34.81 -2.06
N ARG A 794 22.81 -34.52 -2.23
CA ARG A 794 23.55 -34.89 -3.44
C ARG A 794 23.67 -36.41 -3.63
N ILE A 795 23.88 -37.16 -2.54
CA ILE A 795 23.91 -38.64 -2.60
C ILE A 795 22.55 -39.17 -3.06
N GLY A 796 21.46 -38.69 -2.49
CA GLY A 796 20.10 -39.09 -2.88
C GLY A 796 19.78 -38.75 -4.34
N LEU A 797 20.17 -37.55 -4.80
CA LEU A 797 19.95 -37.10 -6.17
C LEU A 797 20.74 -37.95 -7.18
N ILE A 798 22.06 -38.12 -6.97
CA ILE A 798 22.92 -38.91 -7.87
C ILE A 798 22.53 -40.39 -7.83
N GLY A 799 22.32 -40.94 -6.62
CA GLY A 799 21.90 -42.32 -6.44
C GLY A 799 20.56 -42.60 -7.10
N GLY A 800 19.57 -41.73 -6.92
CA GLY A 800 18.26 -41.84 -7.56
C GLY A 800 18.33 -41.76 -9.09
N LEU A 801 19.10 -40.82 -9.64
CA LEU A 801 19.31 -40.72 -11.09
C LEU A 801 20.03 -41.95 -11.66
N ALA A 802 20.98 -42.54 -10.92
CA ALA A 802 21.68 -43.75 -11.32
C ALA A 802 20.78 -45.01 -11.36
N LEU A 803 19.61 -44.98 -10.69
CA LEU A 803 18.62 -46.05 -10.78
C LEU A 803 17.77 -45.98 -12.06
N LEU A 804 17.71 -44.84 -12.76
CA LEU A 804 16.94 -44.71 -14.00
C LEU A 804 17.49 -45.59 -15.14
N PRO A 805 18.81 -45.67 -15.40
CA PRO A 805 19.37 -46.64 -16.34
C PRO A 805 19.11 -48.09 -15.93
N VAL A 806 19.16 -48.43 -14.64
CA VAL A 806 18.86 -49.79 -14.15
C VAL A 806 17.40 -50.14 -14.45
N LEU A 807 16.49 -49.22 -14.20
CA LEU A 807 15.08 -49.37 -14.54
C LEU A 807 14.89 -49.56 -16.06
N ALA A 808 15.57 -48.75 -16.88
CA ALA A 808 15.52 -48.88 -18.33
C ALA A 808 16.07 -50.23 -18.80
N LEU A 809 17.18 -50.71 -18.22
CA LEU A 809 17.73 -52.02 -18.50
C LEU A 809 16.74 -53.13 -18.12
N LEU A 810 16.12 -53.07 -16.94
CA LEU A 810 15.13 -54.06 -16.50
C LEU A 810 13.89 -54.06 -17.41
N ALA A 811 13.44 -52.88 -17.85
CA ALA A 811 12.29 -52.74 -18.74
C ALA A 811 12.59 -53.21 -20.18
N LEU A 812 13.81 -52.99 -20.68
CA LEU A 812 14.24 -53.36 -22.03
C LEU A 812 14.86 -54.76 -22.11
N TRP A 813 15.13 -55.41 -20.97
CA TRP A 813 15.70 -56.75 -20.95
C TRP A 813 14.69 -57.74 -21.54
N PRO A 814 14.99 -58.37 -22.70
CA PRO A 814 14.03 -59.26 -23.35
C PRO A 814 13.75 -60.45 -22.44
N ALA A 815 12.47 -60.68 -22.14
CA ALA A 815 12.03 -61.87 -21.43
C ALA A 815 12.31 -63.10 -22.32
N ARG A 816 13.50 -63.73 -22.17
CA ARG A 816 13.92 -64.91 -22.93
C ARG A 816 13.12 -66.18 -22.62
N ARG A 817 12.10 -66.10 -21.77
CA ARG A 817 11.13 -67.16 -21.52
C ARG A 817 9.74 -66.58 -21.71
N ARG A 818 9.03 -67.00 -22.77
CA ARG A 818 7.56 -66.97 -22.76
C ARG A 818 7.14 -67.85 -21.57
N GLY A 819 6.69 -67.21 -20.49
CA GLY A 819 6.06 -67.92 -19.39
C GLY A 819 4.82 -68.67 -19.90
N PRO A 820 4.34 -69.69 -19.18
CA PRO A 820 3.05 -70.32 -19.50
C PRO A 820 1.97 -69.23 -19.59
N ASP A 821 0.99 -69.40 -20.48
CA ASP A 821 -0.15 -68.47 -20.61
C ASP A 821 -0.74 -68.21 -19.22
N LEU A 822 -0.40 -67.05 -18.65
CA LEU A 822 -0.90 -66.64 -17.34
C LEU A 822 -2.37 -66.28 -17.52
N GLU A 823 -3.24 -66.81 -16.67
CA GLU A 823 -4.63 -66.38 -16.67
C GLU A 823 -4.69 -64.86 -16.43
N PRO A 824 -5.49 -64.11 -17.21
CA PRO A 824 -5.63 -62.68 -17.02
C PRO A 824 -6.14 -62.37 -15.61
N VAL A 825 -5.52 -61.39 -14.95
CA VAL A 825 -5.95 -60.93 -13.64
C VAL A 825 -7.40 -60.46 -13.73
N ARG A 826 -8.29 -61.11 -12.98
CA ARG A 826 -9.71 -60.75 -12.95
C ARG A 826 -9.90 -59.53 -12.04
N PRO A 827 -10.65 -58.50 -12.46
CA PRO A 827 -10.95 -57.38 -11.59
C PRO A 827 -11.80 -57.83 -10.40
N TRP A 828 -11.70 -57.09 -9.30
CA TRP A 828 -12.57 -57.29 -8.14
C TRP A 828 -14.04 -57.24 -8.58
N GLN A 829 -14.83 -58.24 -8.16
CA GLN A 829 -16.27 -58.27 -8.35
C GLN A 829 -16.95 -58.13 -6.97
N PRO A 830 -16.86 -56.95 -6.34
CA PRO A 830 -17.48 -56.72 -5.04
C PRO A 830 -19.00 -56.92 -5.14
N ALA A 831 -19.59 -57.40 -4.04
CA ALA A 831 -21.03 -57.59 -3.99
C ALA A 831 -21.76 -56.25 -4.22
N THR A 832 -22.92 -56.30 -4.90
CA THR A 832 -23.81 -55.15 -5.15
C THR A 832 -24.02 -54.21 -3.94
N PRO A 833 -24.27 -54.69 -2.71
CA PRO A 833 -24.42 -53.79 -1.55
C PRO A 833 -23.12 -53.03 -1.22
N VAL A 834 -21.95 -53.62 -1.48
CA VAL A 834 -20.66 -52.96 -1.27
C VAL A 834 -20.46 -51.84 -2.29
N VAL A 835 -20.79 -52.08 -3.56
CA VAL A 835 -20.74 -51.05 -4.60
C VAL A 835 -21.77 -49.95 -4.34
N GLY A 836 -23.00 -50.31 -3.94
CA GLY A 836 -24.02 -49.35 -3.52
C GLY A 836 -23.56 -48.49 -2.34
N ALA A 837 -23.01 -49.12 -1.29
CA ALA A 837 -22.44 -48.41 -0.16
C ALA A 837 -21.29 -47.48 -0.57
N ALA A 838 -20.43 -47.91 -1.51
CA ALA A 838 -19.37 -47.06 -2.05
C ALA A 838 -19.92 -45.85 -2.82
N VAL A 839 -20.96 -46.03 -3.65
CA VAL A 839 -21.62 -44.92 -4.36
C VAL A 839 -22.24 -43.93 -3.38
N LEU A 840 -22.90 -44.42 -2.32
CA LEU A 840 -23.45 -43.57 -1.25
C LEU A 840 -22.34 -42.82 -0.49
N ALA A 841 -21.26 -43.51 -0.13
CA ALA A 841 -20.14 -42.92 0.59
C ALA A 841 -19.44 -41.84 -0.24
N VAL A 842 -19.19 -42.10 -1.53
CA VAL A 842 -18.58 -41.14 -2.45
C VAL A 842 -19.51 -39.95 -2.69
N GLY A 843 -20.80 -40.18 -2.93
CA GLY A 843 -21.78 -39.09 -3.05
C GLY A 843 -21.81 -38.20 -1.80
N THR A 844 -21.81 -38.83 -0.62
CA THR A 844 -21.76 -38.11 0.67
C THR A 844 -20.44 -37.34 0.85
N ALA A 845 -19.31 -37.90 0.45
CA ALA A 845 -18.02 -37.23 0.52
C ALA A 845 -17.93 -36.02 -0.43
N ILE A 846 -18.59 -36.08 -1.59
CA ILE A 846 -18.59 -35.00 -2.58
C ILE A 846 -19.45 -33.82 -2.14
N SER A 847 -20.67 -34.06 -1.66
CA SER A 847 -21.65 -32.97 -1.43
C SER A 847 -22.44 -33.09 -0.14
N GLY A 848 -21.99 -33.91 0.81
CA GLY A 848 -22.64 -34.10 2.10
C GLY A 848 -24.01 -34.78 1.99
N LEU A 849 -24.96 -34.34 2.82
CA LEU A 849 -26.31 -34.92 2.86
C LEU A 849 -27.05 -34.84 1.50
N PRO A 850 -27.01 -33.73 0.73
CA PRO A 850 -27.54 -33.71 -0.63
C PRO A 850 -26.94 -34.81 -1.53
N GLY A 851 -25.64 -35.07 -1.39
CA GLY A 851 -24.95 -36.15 -2.11
C GLY A 851 -25.48 -37.52 -1.78
N LEU A 852 -25.67 -37.80 -0.48
CA LEU A 852 -26.29 -39.02 0.00
C LEU A 852 -27.70 -39.19 -0.58
N LEU A 853 -28.54 -38.16 -0.48
CA LEU A 853 -29.93 -38.21 -0.93
C LEU A 853 -30.04 -38.44 -2.44
N VAL A 854 -29.23 -37.74 -3.24
CA VAL A 854 -29.21 -37.92 -4.70
C VAL A 854 -28.67 -39.30 -5.08
N ALA A 855 -27.65 -39.80 -4.38
CA ALA A 855 -27.13 -41.14 -4.59
C ALA A 855 -28.16 -42.22 -4.21
N VAL A 856 -28.86 -42.09 -3.08
CA VAL A 856 -29.97 -42.97 -2.67
C VAL A 856 -31.07 -42.94 -3.73
N ALA A 857 -31.50 -41.76 -4.17
CA ALA A 857 -32.53 -41.62 -5.19
C ALA A 857 -32.11 -42.25 -6.52
N THR A 858 -30.87 -42.04 -6.94
CA THR A 858 -30.31 -42.63 -8.18
C THR A 858 -30.25 -44.15 -8.09
N LEU A 859 -29.78 -44.71 -6.97
CA LEU A 859 -29.76 -46.14 -6.72
C LEU A 859 -31.17 -46.73 -6.68
N GLY A 860 -32.12 -46.03 -6.03
CA GLY A 860 -33.53 -46.40 -6.01
C GLY A 860 -34.14 -46.44 -7.41
N VAL A 861 -33.90 -45.41 -8.23
CA VAL A 861 -34.35 -45.35 -9.62
C VAL A 861 -33.76 -46.51 -10.44
N ARG A 862 -32.46 -46.79 -10.33
CA ARG A 862 -31.85 -47.94 -11.02
C ARG A 862 -32.39 -49.28 -10.51
N TYR A 863 -32.62 -49.42 -9.21
CA TYR A 863 -33.21 -50.62 -8.63
C TYR A 863 -34.64 -50.86 -9.10
N LEU A 864 -35.44 -49.79 -9.27
CA LEU A 864 -36.78 -49.86 -9.85
C LEU A 864 -36.76 -50.23 -11.34
N LEU A 865 -35.74 -49.78 -12.08
CA LEU A 865 -35.55 -50.06 -13.50
C LEU A 865 -34.79 -51.36 -13.79
N ARG A 866 -34.46 -52.17 -12.77
CA ARG A 866 -33.60 -53.37 -12.88
C ARG A 866 -34.07 -54.44 -13.88
N ASN A 867 -35.35 -54.42 -14.26
CA ASN A 867 -35.94 -55.37 -15.23
C ASN A 867 -36.04 -54.77 -16.66
N HIS A 868 -35.59 -53.53 -16.86
CA HIS A 868 -35.72 -52.77 -18.11
C HIS A 868 -34.35 -52.21 -18.56
N ASP A 869 -33.41 -53.10 -18.90
CA ASP A 869 -32.01 -52.77 -19.23
C ASP A 869 -31.87 -51.61 -20.25
N ALA A 870 -32.66 -51.62 -21.32
CA ALA A 870 -32.61 -50.57 -22.34
C ALA A 870 -33.03 -49.18 -21.80
N TRP A 871 -33.97 -49.12 -20.85
CA TRP A 871 -34.38 -47.87 -20.21
C TRP A 871 -33.36 -47.40 -19.17
N GLN A 872 -32.78 -48.33 -18.41
CA GLN A 872 -31.74 -48.03 -17.43
C GLN A 872 -30.51 -47.40 -18.08
N GLU A 873 -30.02 -47.95 -19.20
CA GLU A 873 -28.87 -47.40 -19.93
C GLU A 873 -29.20 -46.06 -20.62
N ARG A 874 -30.36 -45.97 -21.30
CA ARG A 874 -30.78 -44.70 -21.93
C ARG A 874 -30.96 -43.58 -20.90
N LEU A 875 -31.56 -43.88 -19.75
CA LEU A 875 -31.72 -42.89 -18.68
C LEU A 875 -30.38 -42.49 -18.10
N THR A 876 -29.47 -43.45 -17.89
CA THR A 876 -28.11 -43.16 -17.42
C THR A 876 -27.39 -42.22 -18.38
N VAL A 877 -27.38 -42.53 -19.68
CA VAL A 877 -26.74 -41.68 -20.69
C VAL A 877 -27.42 -40.31 -20.77
N ALA A 878 -28.76 -40.26 -20.77
CA ALA A 878 -29.51 -39.02 -20.87
C ALA A 878 -29.30 -38.10 -19.66
N VAL A 879 -29.35 -38.63 -18.43
CA VAL A 879 -29.14 -37.86 -17.20
C VAL A 879 -27.68 -37.49 -17.04
N ALA A 880 -26.75 -38.41 -17.34
CA ALA A 880 -25.32 -38.13 -17.30
C ALA A 880 -24.93 -37.00 -18.24
N ALA A 881 -25.23 -37.14 -19.54
CA ALA A 881 -24.89 -36.12 -20.52
C ALA A 881 -25.73 -34.84 -20.35
N GLY A 882 -27.03 -35.00 -20.13
CA GLY A 882 -27.98 -33.89 -20.01
C GLY A 882 -27.72 -33.04 -18.78
N GLY A 883 -27.48 -33.65 -17.61
CA GLY A 883 -27.20 -32.93 -16.36
C GLY A 883 -25.97 -32.04 -16.47
N LEU A 884 -24.86 -32.56 -17.02
CA LEU A 884 -23.62 -31.81 -17.18
C LEU A 884 -23.74 -30.74 -18.26
N THR A 885 -24.45 -31.03 -19.36
CA THR A 885 -24.72 -30.05 -20.42
C THR A 885 -25.58 -28.90 -19.90
N LEU A 886 -26.62 -29.18 -19.12
CA LEU A 886 -27.48 -28.17 -18.51
C LEU A 886 -26.74 -27.35 -17.45
N ALA A 887 -25.93 -28.00 -16.61
CA ALA A 887 -25.08 -27.32 -15.63
C ALA A 887 -24.11 -26.37 -16.34
N GLY A 888 -23.45 -26.82 -17.41
CA GLY A 888 -22.52 -26.02 -18.21
C GLY A 888 -23.23 -24.87 -18.93
N ALA A 889 -24.39 -25.11 -19.54
CA ALA A 889 -25.18 -24.08 -20.22
C ALA A 889 -25.67 -23.01 -19.24
N ALA A 890 -26.18 -23.40 -18.07
CA ALA A 890 -26.59 -22.45 -17.03
C ALA A 890 -25.38 -21.66 -16.48
N LEU A 891 -24.25 -22.32 -16.24
CA LEU A 891 -23.03 -21.67 -15.79
C LEU A 891 -22.48 -20.67 -16.82
N SER A 892 -22.65 -20.94 -18.11
CA SER A 892 -22.20 -20.05 -19.19
C SER A 892 -22.93 -18.70 -19.23
N GLN A 893 -24.14 -18.61 -18.67
CA GLN A 893 -24.89 -17.36 -18.58
C GLN A 893 -24.34 -16.42 -17.48
N TYR A 894 -23.84 -17.00 -16.39
CA TYR A 894 -23.34 -16.27 -15.23
C TYR A 894 -22.02 -16.87 -14.71
N PRO A 895 -20.94 -16.79 -15.51
CA PRO A 895 -19.65 -17.36 -15.17
C PRO A 895 -18.97 -16.60 -14.01
N TRP A 896 -17.83 -17.12 -13.57
CA TRP A 896 -17.02 -16.48 -12.53
C TRP A 896 -16.70 -15.02 -12.92
N ARG A 897 -16.95 -14.08 -12.00
CA ARG A 897 -16.87 -12.61 -12.21
C ARG A 897 -17.91 -11.99 -13.17
N SER A 898 -19.03 -12.68 -13.44
CA SER A 898 -20.17 -12.00 -14.07
C SER A 898 -20.68 -10.84 -13.21
N VAL A 899 -21.11 -9.76 -13.86
CA VAL A 899 -21.65 -8.55 -13.21
C VAL A 899 -22.90 -8.87 -12.39
N ASP A 900 -23.70 -9.83 -12.86
CA ASP A 900 -24.94 -10.27 -12.21
C ASP A 900 -24.72 -11.40 -11.18
N GLY A 901 -23.46 -11.67 -10.83
CA GLY A 901 -23.07 -12.68 -9.83
C GLY A 901 -22.74 -14.06 -10.41
N TYR A 902 -22.11 -14.90 -9.60
CA TYR A 902 -21.66 -16.24 -10.00
C TYR A 902 -22.71 -17.32 -9.67
N VAL A 903 -23.33 -17.92 -10.70
CA VAL A 903 -24.38 -18.94 -10.52
C VAL A 903 -23.83 -20.33 -10.19
N GLY A 904 -22.51 -20.54 -10.24
CA GLY A 904 -21.94 -21.86 -9.95
C GLY A 904 -22.20 -22.35 -8.53
N HIS A 905 -22.48 -21.46 -7.58
CA HIS A 905 -22.92 -21.84 -6.23
C HIS A 905 -24.42 -22.14 -6.12
N SER A 906 -25.19 -21.94 -7.19
CA SER A 906 -26.63 -22.22 -7.21
C SER A 906 -26.89 -23.71 -6.96
N PRO A 907 -27.87 -24.04 -6.11
CA PRO A 907 -28.23 -25.42 -5.84
C PRO A 907 -28.67 -26.18 -7.11
N TRP A 908 -29.22 -25.48 -8.11
CA TRP A 908 -29.70 -26.11 -9.35
C TRP A 908 -28.57 -26.55 -10.27
N VAL A 909 -27.52 -25.74 -10.39
CA VAL A 909 -26.33 -26.08 -11.19
C VAL A 909 -25.58 -27.24 -10.53
N GLN A 910 -25.41 -27.16 -9.21
CA GLN A 910 -24.77 -28.21 -8.42
C GLN A 910 -25.56 -29.53 -8.46
N LEU A 911 -26.89 -29.48 -8.37
CA LEU A 911 -27.75 -30.65 -8.47
C LEU A 911 -27.64 -31.34 -9.85
N ALA A 912 -27.67 -30.56 -10.94
CA ALA A 912 -27.55 -31.11 -12.30
C ALA A 912 -26.21 -31.80 -12.53
N ALA A 913 -25.11 -31.22 -12.03
CA ALA A 913 -23.79 -31.85 -12.08
C ALA A 913 -23.70 -33.12 -11.21
N LEU A 914 -24.26 -33.07 -9.99
CA LEU A 914 -24.27 -34.21 -9.07
C LEU A 914 -25.07 -35.39 -9.63
N LEU A 915 -26.23 -35.14 -10.24
CA LEU A 915 -27.02 -36.16 -10.93
C LEU A 915 -26.20 -36.87 -12.02
N SER A 916 -25.40 -36.12 -12.79
CA SER A 916 -24.55 -36.73 -13.81
C SER A 916 -23.54 -37.70 -13.21
N VAL A 917 -22.86 -37.29 -12.13
CA VAL A 917 -21.85 -38.12 -11.46
C VAL A 917 -22.49 -39.35 -10.80
N THR A 918 -23.61 -39.19 -10.09
CA THR A 918 -24.24 -40.31 -9.38
C THR A 918 -24.85 -41.33 -10.33
N PHE A 919 -25.42 -40.92 -11.48
CA PHE A 919 -25.95 -41.88 -12.47
C PHE A 919 -24.85 -42.70 -13.12
N VAL A 920 -23.71 -42.09 -13.44
CA VAL A 920 -22.53 -42.81 -13.96
C VAL A 920 -21.95 -43.75 -12.92
N ALA A 921 -21.88 -43.36 -11.64
CA ALA A 921 -21.39 -44.20 -10.56
C ALA A 921 -22.35 -45.38 -10.28
N ALA A 922 -23.66 -45.12 -10.23
CA ALA A 922 -24.67 -46.15 -10.03
C ALA A 922 -24.77 -47.12 -11.23
N SER A 923 -24.47 -46.63 -12.43
CA SER A 923 -23.62 -47.28 -13.43
C SER A 923 -23.21 -48.72 -13.25
N THR A 924 -22.25 -48.84 -12.34
CA THR A 924 -21.39 -50.00 -12.17
C THR A 924 -22.04 -51.07 -11.30
N ILE A 925 -23.29 -50.85 -10.87
CA ILE A 925 -24.05 -51.78 -10.06
C ILE A 925 -24.89 -52.67 -10.97
N SER A 926 -24.55 -53.96 -10.96
CA SER A 926 -25.38 -55.00 -11.55
C SER A 926 -26.32 -55.55 -10.47
N PHE A 927 -27.62 -55.43 -10.71
CA PHE A 927 -28.63 -56.12 -9.91
C PHE A 927 -28.88 -57.50 -10.53
N ALA A 928 -28.73 -58.57 -9.75
CA ALA A 928 -29.01 -59.92 -10.24
C ALA A 928 -30.48 -60.03 -10.66
N ARG A 929 -30.75 -60.55 -11.87
CA ARG A 929 -32.13 -60.88 -12.28
C ARG A 929 -32.67 -61.95 -11.34
N THR A 930 -33.83 -61.71 -10.74
CA THR A 930 -34.67 -62.79 -10.21
C THR A 930 -35.09 -63.64 -11.39
N SER A 931 -34.39 -64.74 -11.65
CA SER A 931 -34.90 -65.82 -12.48
C SER A 931 -36.06 -66.47 -11.74
N GLU A 932 -37.29 -66.22 -12.20
CA GLU A 932 -38.43 -67.06 -11.85
C GLU A 932 -38.08 -68.51 -12.22
N HIS A 933 -37.97 -69.33 -11.19
CA HIS A 933 -37.90 -70.77 -11.31
C HIS A 933 -39.33 -71.26 -11.62
N THR A 934 -39.68 -71.29 -12.90
CA THR A 934 -40.84 -72.07 -13.37
C THR A 934 -40.34 -73.35 -14.00
N ASP A 935 -40.31 -74.41 -13.19
CA ASP A 935 -40.33 -75.80 -13.62
C ASP A 935 -41.82 -76.21 -13.77
N PRO A 936 -42.30 -76.61 -14.96
CA PRO A 936 -43.41 -77.53 -15.07
C PRO A 936 -42.89 -78.93 -15.40
N LYS A 937 -43.45 -79.91 -14.68
CA LYS A 937 -43.26 -81.37 -14.78
C LYS A 937 -43.06 -81.92 -16.20
#